data_AF-A0A7X5J8B2-F1
#
_entry.id   AF-A0A7X5J8B2-F1
#
_cell.length_a   1.000
_cell.length_b   1.000
_cell.length_c   1.000
_cell.angle_alpha   90.00
_cell.angle_beta   90.00
_cell.angle_gamma   90.00
#
_symmetry.space_group_name_H-M   'P 1'
#
loop_
_entity.id
_entity.type
_entity.pdbx_description
1 polymer ?
#
loop_
_entity_poly.entity_id
_entity_poly.type
_entity_poly.pdbx_seq_one_letter_code
_entity_poly.pdbx_strand_id
1 'polypeptide(L)'
;MDPFRRLLGRGAAKKAGQVLREADEARDAGNWSAAADLYAAFLEMKPEADGIWIQRGNMLKESGRHADAMAAYRKAIALNPDSADAFLMLGHLHKVMGDLEGCEAAYRQAFILNSEDRTAFRELRALGASLDADTFAAAAAKLAGRGEQVLMDLSDIFKFLKDHATVSGIQRVQLHLSESIIRAGGDTFRLSYLDEVTRAYYTIPSQTVLDLAAALRRQPVDHGELRGIIARAEQGAEVYVPRAGDVVFVAGAFWMLPDTANIYQALKNAGVRIAVYIYDIIPITHPEFCAPELVARFSRCLFHFIRMADVIFTISEFSAVDLVRYCKERGIPLAPVRPVKLAHQLDSGESSASRASPAVRGLLERPFVLFVSTIEARKNHNYLFQIWLKLLERHPRDTVPELVFVGRPGWRVKDLMGSFASRNHLDGKLHILSNVSDADLSLLYRAARFSAFPSFVEGWGLPIGESLAFGTPCISSSTSSMPEVGGDLVDYVDPHNVTGGLALVEELIYTPGALEARRQRIARDFRAVTWPQVGDEMRARFGEVLRREAPYDEPDRGADDTVARLAPGSRILFEESALEPRIERMRELAEADFIFDDKWLWDEHQVKWLSGSRARLGLRMLDTASGQATSAQVAPGSVIPVQLDLRLKAPAAAGNTLVFRSGGAEVGRLEARAGDWLVVCGAVVGEDGIVRLDLEIEGLMPRDDRLRPILVGVTALGISAPVAAQPFLAMEQRIRLVRPKPDR
;
A
#
# COMPACT_ATOMS: atom_id res chain seq x y z
N MET A 1 -42.21 -27.72 43.82
CA MET A 1 -42.35 -27.74 42.35
C MET A 1 -43.38 -28.80 41.97
N ASP A 2 -44.45 -28.39 41.31
CA ASP A 2 -45.69 -29.16 41.09
C ASP A 2 -45.58 -30.20 39.94
N PRO A 3 -45.88 -31.49 40.16
CA PRO A 3 -45.87 -32.53 39.12
C PRO A 3 -46.86 -32.32 37.96
N PHE A 4 -47.95 -31.57 38.15
CA PHE A 4 -48.91 -31.25 37.07
C PHE A 4 -48.33 -30.29 36.02
N ARG A 5 -47.53 -29.30 36.43
CA ARG A 5 -46.80 -28.41 35.52
C ARG A 5 -45.80 -29.17 34.64
N ARG A 6 -45.18 -30.24 35.17
CA ARG A 6 -44.26 -31.11 34.40
C ARG A 6 -44.98 -31.95 33.34
N LEU A 7 -46.21 -32.40 33.60
CA LEU A 7 -46.98 -33.21 32.65
C LEU A 7 -47.53 -32.37 31.48
N LEU A 8 -48.08 -31.19 31.78
CA LEU A 8 -48.54 -30.22 30.78
C LEU A 8 -47.38 -29.68 29.93
N GLY A 9 -46.23 -29.41 30.55
CA GLY A 9 -45.00 -29.00 29.84
C GLY A 9 -44.47 -30.06 28.88
N ARG A 10 -44.61 -31.36 29.19
CA ARG A 10 -44.21 -32.47 28.31
C ARG A 10 -45.12 -32.61 27.08
N GLY A 11 -46.42 -32.41 27.23
CA GLY A 11 -47.39 -32.45 26.12
C GLY A 11 -47.20 -31.30 25.13
N ALA A 12 -47.02 -30.08 25.64
CA ALA A 12 -46.74 -28.89 24.83
C ALA A 12 -45.38 -29.00 24.10
N ALA A 13 -44.33 -29.51 24.77
CA ALA A 13 -43.03 -29.74 24.14
C ALA A 13 -43.09 -30.78 23.00
N LYS A 14 -43.86 -31.87 23.18
CA LYS A 14 -44.04 -32.88 22.14
C LYS A 14 -44.79 -32.32 20.93
N LYS A 15 -45.82 -31.50 21.15
CA LYS A 15 -46.57 -30.81 20.09
C LYS A 15 -45.68 -29.81 19.33
N ALA A 16 -44.91 -28.98 20.04
CA ALA A 16 -43.96 -28.06 19.42
C ALA A 16 -42.91 -28.79 18.57
N GLY A 17 -42.33 -29.89 19.07
CA GLY A 17 -41.39 -30.70 18.31
C GLY A 17 -41.99 -31.42 17.09
N GLN A 18 -43.32 -31.64 17.05
CA GLN A 18 -44.00 -32.14 15.86
C GLN A 18 -44.18 -31.03 14.82
N VAL A 19 -44.71 -29.88 15.23
CA VAL A 19 -44.91 -28.72 14.34
C VAL A 19 -43.57 -28.27 13.72
N LEU A 20 -42.49 -28.30 14.49
CA LEU A 20 -41.16 -27.95 13.98
C LEU A 20 -40.68 -28.93 12.90
N ARG A 21 -40.88 -30.24 13.08
CA ARG A 21 -40.52 -31.24 12.07
C ARG A 21 -41.35 -31.08 10.79
N GLU A 22 -42.65 -30.85 10.92
CA GLU A 22 -43.52 -30.57 9.78
C GLU A 22 -43.08 -29.28 9.04
N ALA A 23 -42.63 -28.26 9.78
CA ALA A 23 -42.08 -27.04 9.20
C ALA A 23 -40.77 -27.30 8.43
N ASP A 24 -39.86 -28.09 9.01
CA ASP A 24 -38.60 -28.48 8.37
C ASP A 24 -38.85 -29.35 7.12
N GLU A 25 -39.81 -30.28 7.17
CA GLU A 25 -40.22 -31.09 6.00
C GLU A 25 -40.82 -30.22 4.89
N ALA A 26 -41.67 -29.24 5.23
CA ALA A 26 -42.23 -28.30 4.26
C ALA A 26 -41.15 -27.41 3.64
N ARG A 27 -40.15 -26.98 4.42
CA ARG A 27 -38.95 -26.28 3.93
C ARG A 27 -38.18 -27.16 2.96
N ASP A 28 -37.86 -28.38 3.35
CA ASP A 28 -37.03 -29.28 2.54
C ASP A 28 -37.75 -29.69 1.23
N ALA A 29 -39.08 -29.66 1.22
CA ALA A 29 -39.92 -29.83 0.02
C ALA A 29 -40.07 -28.56 -0.85
N GLY A 30 -39.48 -27.42 -0.45
CA GLY A 30 -39.59 -26.14 -1.16
C GLY A 30 -40.94 -25.44 -1.02
N ASN A 31 -41.79 -25.87 -0.08
CA ASN A 31 -43.09 -25.25 0.17
C ASN A 31 -42.96 -24.09 1.17
N TRP A 32 -42.34 -23.01 0.71
CA TRP A 32 -41.90 -21.88 1.54
C TRP A 32 -43.03 -21.22 2.34
N SER A 33 -44.21 -20.99 1.74
CA SER A 33 -45.33 -20.37 2.45
C SER A 33 -45.85 -21.27 3.58
N ALA A 34 -46.01 -22.57 3.33
CA ALA A 34 -46.47 -23.51 4.35
C ALA A 34 -45.44 -23.66 5.49
N ALA A 35 -44.15 -23.73 5.15
CA ALA A 35 -43.08 -23.77 6.13
C ALA A 35 -43.07 -22.51 7.02
N ALA A 36 -43.25 -21.32 6.44
CA ALA A 36 -43.33 -20.07 7.18
C ALA A 36 -44.49 -20.04 8.20
N ASP A 37 -45.66 -20.54 7.81
CA ASP A 37 -46.85 -20.58 8.67
C ASP A 37 -46.71 -21.65 9.77
N LEU A 38 -46.08 -22.80 9.48
CA LEU A 38 -45.75 -23.81 10.48
C LEU A 38 -44.69 -23.33 11.48
N TYR A 39 -43.65 -22.64 11.02
CA TYR A 39 -42.71 -21.95 11.91
C TYR A 39 -43.41 -20.86 12.74
N ALA A 40 -44.40 -20.14 12.20
CA ALA A 40 -45.21 -19.20 12.97
C ALA A 40 -45.96 -19.90 14.11
N ALA A 41 -46.62 -21.02 13.83
CA ALA A 41 -47.32 -21.81 14.84
C ALA A 41 -46.36 -22.36 15.91
N PHE A 42 -45.14 -22.74 15.54
CA PHE A 42 -44.09 -23.10 16.50
C PHE A 42 -43.74 -21.92 17.41
N LEU A 43 -43.52 -20.74 16.84
CA LEU A 43 -43.13 -19.52 17.54
C LEU A 43 -44.22 -18.96 18.47
N GLU A 44 -45.50 -19.27 18.24
CA GLU A 44 -46.57 -19.00 19.22
C GLU A 44 -46.37 -19.78 20.53
N MET A 45 -45.82 -20.99 20.45
CA MET A 45 -45.50 -21.83 21.61
C MET A 45 -44.12 -21.52 22.21
N LYS A 46 -43.19 -21.04 21.37
CA LYS A 46 -41.78 -20.80 21.67
C LYS A 46 -41.28 -19.47 21.08
N PRO A 47 -41.79 -18.32 21.57
CA PRO A 47 -41.48 -17.01 21.00
C PRO A 47 -40.01 -16.60 21.19
N GLU A 48 -39.29 -17.22 22.11
CA GLU A 48 -37.89 -16.98 22.42
C GLU A 48 -36.89 -17.63 21.45
N ALA A 49 -37.34 -18.50 20.54
CA ALA A 49 -36.47 -19.24 19.63
C ALA A 49 -35.99 -18.36 18.45
N ASP A 50 -34.95 -17.57 18.67
CA ASP A 50 -34.32 -16.68 17.68
C ASP A 50 -33.93 -17.42 16.39
N GLY A 51 -33.33 -18.61 16.50
CA GLY A 51 -32.99 -19.43 15.34
C GLY A 51 -34.21 -19.79 14.46
N ILE A 52 -35.39 -19.97 15.05
CA ILE A 52 -36.63 -20.26 14.30
C ILE A 52 -37.23 -18.99 13.70
N TRP A 53 -37.07 -17.83 14.35
CA TRP A 53 -37.41 -16.55 13.72
C TRP A 53 -36.58 -16.29 12.46
N ILE A 54 -35.28 -16.63 12.46
CA ILE A 54 -34.43 -16.57 11.25
C ILE A 54 -34.97 -17.52 10.18
N GLN A 55 -35.26 -18.78 10.52
CA GLN A 55 -35.79 -19.75 9.54
C GLN A 55 -37.13 -19.30 8.95
N ARG A 56 -38.05 -18.78 9.78
CA ARG A 56 -39.30 -18.19 9.31
C ARG A 56 -39.04 -17.02 8.35
N GLY A 57 -38.10 -16.15 8.69
CA GLY A 57 -37.68 -15.04 7.82
C GLY A 57 -37.16 -15.52 6.47
N ASN A 58 -36.33 -16.58 6.46
CA ASN A 58 -35.83 -17.21 5.23
C ASN A 58 -36.99 -17.70 4.35
N MET A 59 -37.95 -18.42 4.93
CA MET A 59 -39.12 -18.94 4.21
C MET A 59 -39.99 -17.82 3.64
N LEU A 60 -40.24 -16.77 4.42
CA LEU A 60 -41.02 -15.61 3.99
C LEU A 60 -40.32 -14.83 2.86
N LYS A 61 -38.99 -14.75 2.90
CA LYS A 61 -38.19 -14.14 1.82
C LYS A 61 -38.33 -14.95 0.53
N GLU A 62 -38.12 -16.27 0.57
CA GLU A 62 -38.24 -17.14 -0.62
C GLU A 62 -39.68 -17.20 -1.16
N SER A 63 -40.70 -16.97 -0.32
CA SER A 63 -42.11 -16.88 -0.74
C SER A 63 -42.53 -15.49 -1.24
N GLY A 64 -41.62 -14.51 -1.31
CA GLY A 64 -41.92 -13.13 -1.73
C GLY A 64 -42.63 -12.25 -0.69
N ARG A 65 -42.83 -12.74 0.54
CA ARG A 65 -43.47 -12.01 1.66
C ARG A 65 -42.43 -11.14 2.40
N HIS A 66 -41.81 -10.20 1.68
CA HIS A 66 -40.64 -9.46 2.16
C HIS A 66 -40.88 -8.62 3.44
N ALA A 67 -42.05 -8.01 3.59
CA ALA A 67 -42.39 -7.23 4.78
C ALA A 67 -42.48 -8.11 6.05
N ASP A 68 -43.05 -9.30 5.92
CA ASP A 68 -43.12 -10.27 7.01
C ASP A 68 -41.74 -10.84 7.32
N ALA A 69 -40.92 -11.10 6.29
CA ALA A 69 -39.54 -11.55 6.46
C ALA A 69 -38.71 -10.51 7.24
N MET A 70 -38.85 -9.23 6.90
CA MET A 70 -38.21 -8.11 7.60
C MET A 70 -38.60 -8.10 9.08
N ALA A 71 -39.89 -8.25 9.39
CA ALA A 71 -40.37 -8.31 10.77
C ALA A 71 -39.80 -9.52 11.52
N ALA A 72 -39.70 -10.69 10.88
CA ALA A 72 -39.15 -11.89 11.46
C ALA A 72 -37.65 -11.75 11.79
N TYR A 73 -36.83 -11.23 10.86
CA TYR A 73 -35.40 -10.99 11.13
C TYR A 73 -35.18 -9.94 12.21
N ARG A 74 -35.93 -8.82 12.20
CA ARG A 74 -35.86 -7.82 13.28
C ARG A 74 -36.23 -8.42 14.64
N LYS A 75 -37.19 -9.34 14.67
CA LYS A 75 -37.55 -10.06 15.90
C LYS A 75 -36.42 -10.98 16.36
N ALA A 76 -35.76 -11.71 15.44
CA ALA A 76 -34.58 -12.51 15.75
C ALA A 76 -33.45 -11.66 16.34
N ILE A 77 -33.11 -10.53 15.70
CA ILE A 77 -32.08 -9.58 16.18
C ILE A 77 -32.44 -9.00 17.55
N ALA A 78 -33.71 -8.67 17.78
CA ALA A 78 -34.15 -8.16 19.09
C ALA A 78 -34.03 -9.21 20.21
N LEU A 79 -34.13 -10.50 19.88
CA LEU A 79 -33.92 -11.60 20.84
C LEU A 79 -32.43 -11.90 21.05
N ASN A 80 -31.63 -11.81 19.98
CA ASN A 80 -30.20 -12.09 19.99
C ASN A 80 -29.44 -11.03 19.16
N PRO A 81 -29.03 -9.90 19.77
CA PRO A 81 -28.32 -8.82 19.09
C PRO A 81 -26.92 -9.18 18.59
N ASP A 82 -26.35 -10.29 19.07
CA ASP A 82 -25.04 -10.79 18.66
C ASP A 82 -25.13 -11.89 17.57
N SER A 83 -26.32 -12.13 17.01
CA SER A 83 -26.52 -13.11 15.92
C SER A 83 -26.03 -12.58 14.57
N ALA A 84 -24.79 -12.92 14.20
CA ALA A 84 -24.24 -12.60 12.88
C ALA A 84 -25.12 -13.13 11.73
N ASP A 85 -25.66 -14.34 11.87
CA ASP A 85 -26.54 -14.97 10.89
C ASP A 85 -27.83 -14.18 10.64
N ALA A 86 -28.45 -13.62 11.70
CA ALA A 86 -29.65 -12.83 11.56
C ALA A 86 -29.41 -11.54 10.75
N PHE A 87 -28.28 -10.88 10.99
CA PHE A 87 -27.86 -9.71 10.21
C PHE A 87 -27.49 -10.08 8.77
N LEU A 88 -26.82 -11.21 8.56
CA LEU A 88 -26.50 -11.70 7.22
C LEU A 88 -27.78 -11.96 6.40
N MET A 89 -28.77 -12.64 6.99
CA MET A 89 -30.05 -12.91 6.32
C MET A 89 -30.87 -11.64 6.07
N LEU A 90 -30.80 -10.67 6.99
CA LEU A 90 -31.37 -9.35 6.80
C LEU A 90 -30.74 -8.62 5.59
N GLY A 91 -29.41 -8.69 5.45
CA GLY A 91 -28.70 -8.15 4.30
C GLY A 91 -29.13 -8.79 2.97
N HIS A 92 -29.29 -10.12 2.93
CA HIS A 92 -29.83 -10.81 1.76
C HIS A 92 -31.25 -10.35 1.40
N LEU A 93 -32.10 -10.09 2.39
CA LEU A 93 -33.44 -9.55 2.14
C LEU A 93 -33.37 -8.14 1.55
N HIS A 94 -32.54 -7.25 2.10
CA HIS A 94 -32.31 -5.92 1.54
C HIS A 94 -31.79 -5.98 0.09
N LYS A 95 -30.87 -6.90 -0.20
CA LYS A 95 -30.36 -7.16 -1.56
C LYS A 95 -31.49 -7.54 -2.53
N VAL A 96 -32.39 -8.44 -2.14
CA VAL A 96 -33.56 -8.83 -2.95
C VAL A 96 -34.52 -7.67 -3.18
N MET A 97 -34.67 -6.77 -2.21
CA MET A 97 -35.49 -5.57 -2.34
C MET A 97 -34.81 -4.42 -3.12
N GLY A 98 -33.54 -4.57 -3.49
CA GLY A 98 -32.76 -3.51 -4.14
C GLY A 98 -32.30 -2.39 -3.20
N ASP A 99 -32.44 -2.55 -1.89
CA ASP A 99 -32.01 -1.59 -0.87
C ASP A 99 -30.53 -1.81 -0.54
N LEU A 100 -29.65 -1.19 -1.32
CA LEU A 100 -28.19 -1.36 -1.17
C LEU A 100 -27.66 -0.77 0.15
N GLU A 101 -28.27 0.29 0.67
CA GLU A 101 -27.83 0.91 1.93
C GLU A 101 -28.16 0.00 3.12
N GLY A 102 -29.38 -0.53 3.19
CA GLY A 102 -29.77 -1.52 4.20
C GLY A 102 -28.95 -2.81 4.08
N CYS A 103 -28.62 -3.22 2.86
CA CYS A 103 -27.78 -4.38 2.57
C CYS A 103 -26.37 -4.21 3.16
N GLU A 104 -25.72 -3.09 2.86
CA GLU A 104 -24.39 -2.75 3.36
C GLU A 104 -24.37 -2.65 4.90
N ALA A 105 -25.34 -1.95 5.50
CA ALA A 105 -25.42 -1.82 6.95
C ALA A 105 -25.58 -3.18 7.66
N ALA A 106 -26.44 -4.05 7.14
CA ALA A 106 -26.66 -5.37 7.71
C ALA A 106 -25.43 -6.27 7.58
N TYR A 107 -24.77 -6.29 6.42
CA TYR A 107 -23.54 -7.08 6.26
C TYR A 107 -22.37 -6.55 7.07
N ARG A 108 -22.22 -5.22 7.24
CA ARG A 108 -21.20 -4.65 8.15
C ARG A 108 -21.41 -5.15 9.57
N GLN A 109 -22.65 -5.15 10.06
CA GLN A 109 -22.95 -5.64 11.39
C GLN A 109 -22.70 -7.15 11.53
N ALA A 110 -23.06 -7.95 10.52
CA ALA A 110 -22.74 -9.37 10.48
C ALA A 110 -21.22 -9.62 10.53
N PHE A 111 -20.45 -8.84 9.77
CA PHE A 111 -18.98 -8.88 9.78
C PHE A 111 -18.39 -8.48 11.14
N ILE A 112 -18.89 -7.43 11.79
CA ILE A 112 -18.45 -7.02 13.13
C ILE A 112 -18.65 -8.14 14.14
N LEU A 113 -19.80 -8.81 14.09
CA LEU A 113 -20.15 -9.87 15.04
C LEU A 113 -19.37 -11.17 14.81
N ASN A 114 -19.04 -11.48 13.55
CA ASN A 114 -18.26 -12.65 13.19
C ASN A 114 -17.38 -12.38 11.96
N SER A 115 -16.24 -11.73 12.17
CA SER A 115 -15.30 -11.41 11.09
C SER A 115 -14.46 -12.62 10.64
N GLU A 116 -14.53 -13.75 11.35
CA GLU A 116 -13.90 -15.01 10.93
C GLU A 116 -14.74 -15.73 9.86
N ASP A 117 -16.06 -15.54 9.86
CA ASP A 117 -16.94 -15.96 8.76
C ASP A 117 -16.86 -14.99 7.59
N ARG A 118 -16.52 -15.54 6.43
CA ARG A 118 -16.24 -14.80 5.19
C ARG A 118 -17.50 -14.39 4.45
N THR A 119 -18.66 -14.89 4.85
CA THR A 119 -19.89 -14.73 4.06
C THR A 119 -20.32 -13.27 3.97
N ALA A 120 -20.43 -12.58 5.12
CA ALA A 120 -20.77 -11.16 5.16
C ALA A 120 -19.74 -10.29 4.40
N PHE A 121 -18.46 -10.63 4.54
CA PHE A 121 -17.39 -9.92 3.88
C PHE A 121 -17.43 -10.04 2.35
N ARG A 122 -17.66 -11.25 1.82
CA ARG A 122 -17.80 -11.47 0.36
C ARG A 122 -18.93 -10.62 -0.22
N GLU A 123 -20.03 -10.53 0.52
CA GLU A 123 -21.16 -9.70 0.12
C GLU A 123 -20.82 -8.20 0.16
N LEU A 124 -20.12 -7.70 1.19
CA LEU A 124 -19.62 -6.32 1.23
C LEU A 124 -18.70 -5.99 0.07
N ARG A 125 -17.74 -6.88 -0.25
CA ARG A 125 -16.86 -6.73 -1.41
C ARG A 125 -17.64 -6.68 -2.71
N ALA A 126 -18.64 -7.54 -2.89
CA ALA A 126 -19.49 -7.56 -4.08
C ALA A 126 -20.32 -6.28 -4.25
N LEU A 127 -20.63 -5.58 -3.14
CA LEU A 127 -21.29 -4.27 -3.15
C LEU A 127 -20.32 -3.10 -3.40
N GLY A 128 -19.01 -3.34 -3.48
CA GLY A 128 -18.01 -2.27 -3.52
C GLY A 128 -17.93 -1.47 -2.22
N ALA A 129 -18.34 -2.06 -1.10
CA ALA A 129 -18.31 -1.41 0.22
C ALA A 129 -16.89 -1.48 0.80
N SER A 130 -16.36 -0.32 1.22
CA SER A 130 -15.09 -0.24 1.95
C SER A 130 -15.30 -0.53 3.43
N LEU A 131 -14.45 -1.35 4.05
CA LEU A 131 -14.42 -1.47 5.50
C LEU A 131 -13.67 -0.28 6.09
N ASP A 132 -14.37 0.52 6.89
CA ASP A 132 -13.78 1.66 7.57
C ASP A 132 -13.18 1.25 8.93
N ALA A 133 -12.43 2.17 9.53
CA ALA A 133 -11.72 2.05 10.79
C ALA A 133 -12.66 1.66 11.92
N ASP A 134 -13.85 2.25 11.94
CA ASP A 134 -14.89 2.00 12.94
C ASP A 134 -15.37 0.54 12.85
N THR A 135 -15.61 0.06 11.62
CA THR A 135 -15.98 -1.33 11.34
C THR A 135 -14.87 -2.29 11.78
N PHE A 136 -13.61 -1.99 11.46
CA PHE A 136 -12.47 -2.81 11.86
C PHE A 136 -12.25 -2.83 13.37
N ALA A 137 -12.34 -1.68 14.04
CA ALA A 137 -12.18 -1.58 15.48
C ALA A 137 -13.29 -2.36 16.20
N ALA A 138 -14.53 -2.27 15.73
CA ALA A 138 -15.66 -3.03 16.26
C ALA A 138 -15.48 -4.55 16.06
N ALA A 139 -15.04 -4.98 14.87
CA ALA A 139 -14.73 -6.38 14.59
C ALA A 139 -13.56 -6.89 15.46
N ALA A 140 -12.49 -6.10 15.59
CA ALA A 140 -11.33 -6.40 16.41
C ALA A 140 -11.70 -6.67 17.87
N ALA A 141 -12.65 -5.90 18.41
CA ALA A 141 -13.14 -6.04 19.77
C ALA A 141 -13.94 -7.33 20.03
N LYS A 142 -14.49 -7.96 18.98
CA LYS A 142 -15.27 -9.20 19.08
C LYS A 142 -14.42 -10.47 18.93
N LEU A 143 -13.20 -10.33 18.42
CA LEU A 143 -12.34 -11.47 18.15
C LEU A 143 -11.60 -11.97 19.40
N ALA A 144 -11.40 -13.29 19.50
CA ALA A 144 -10.60 -13.90 20.57
C ALA A 144 -9.14 -13.41 20.53
N GLY A 145 -8.51 -13.29 21.70
CA GLY A 145 -7.11 -12.87 21.82
C GLY A 145 -6.16 -13.82 21.09
N ARG A 146 -5.28 -13.26 20.26
CA ARG A 146 -4.12 -13.94 19.66
C ARG A 146 -2.86 -13.15 19.95
N GLY A 147 -1.69 -13.79 19.81
CA GLY A 147 -0.42 -13.06 19.88
C GLY A 147 -0.32 -11.97 18.80
N GLU A 148 0.52 -10.96 19.06
CA GLU A 148 0.86 -9.93 18.07
C GLU A 148 1.40 -10.59 16.80
N GLN A 149 1.06 -10.03 15.64
CA GLN A 149 1.46 -10.53 14.33
C GLN A 149 2.15 -9.42 13.53
N VAL A 150 3.00 -9.84 12.59
CA VAL A 150 3.58 -8.96 11.58
C VAL A 150 2.93 -9.28 10.24
N LEU A 151 2.15 -8.35 9.71
CA LEU A 151 1.56 -8.44 8.39
C LEU A 151 2.59 -7.91 7.39
N MET A 152 3.22 -8.81 6.65
CA MET A 152 4.09 -8.42 5.53
C MET A 152 3.21 -8.05 4.35
N ASP A 153 3.19 -6.77 4.00
CA ASP A 153 2.40 -6.21 2.91
C ASP A 153 3.13 -6.39 1.57
N LEU A 154 2.55 -7.23 0.71
CA LEU A 154 3.01 -7.59 -0.63
C LEU A 154 2.12 -7.00 -1.73
N SER A 155 1.36 -5.93 -1.44
CA SER A 155 0.47 -5.26 -2.41
C SER A 155 1.21 -4.82 -3.67
N ASP A 156 2.45 -4.38 -3.52
CA ASP A 156 3.32 -4.01 -4.64
C ASP A 156 3.55 -5.19 -5.60
N ILE A 157 3.86 -6.39 -5.11
CA ILE A 157 4.00 -7.59 -5.96
C ILE A 157 2.70 -7.88 -6.70
N PHE A 158 1.56 -7.87 -5.98
CA PHE A 158 0.25 -8.20 -6.54
C PHE A 158 -0.16 -7.22 -7.64
N LYS A 159 0.13 -5.93 -7.46
CA LYS A 159 -0.14 -4.89 -8.46
C LYS A 159 0.82 -5.00 -9.64
N PHE A 160 2.12 -5.10 -9.36
CA PHE A 160 3.16 -5.08 -10.38
C PHE A 160 3.09 -6.29 -11.32
N LEU A 161 2.89 -7.50 -10.79
CA LEU A 161 2.87 -8.73 -11.59
C LEU A 161 1.59 -8.91 -12.42
N LYS A 162 0.52 -8.15 -12.15
CA LYS A 162 -0.65 -8.10 -13.05
C LYS A 162 -0.28 -7.51 -14.42
N ASP A 163 0.66 -6.57 -14.46
CA ASP A 163 1.04 -5.84 -15.67
C ASP A 163 2.40 -6.27 -16.24
N HIS A 164 3.24 -6.96 -15.46
CA HIS A 164 4.60 -7.30 -15.85
C HIS A 164 4.93 -8.79 -15.72
N ALA A 165 5.56 -9.35 -16.75
CA ALA A 165 6.07 -10.72 -16.79
C ALA A 165 7.47 -10.90 -16.17
N THR A 166 8.01 -9.85 -15.54
CA THR A 166 9.34 -9.83 -14.93
C THR A 166 9.31 -8.90 -13.74
N VAL A 167 10.16 -9.13 -12.74
CA VAL A 167 10.26 -8.31 -11.53
C VAL A 167 11.34 -7.23 -11.63
N SER A 168 11.17 -6.10 -10.92
CA SER A 168 12.26 -5.16 -10.65
C SER A 168 13.11 -5.63 -9.45
N GLY A 169 14.16 -4.87 -9.11
CA GLY A 169 14.97 -5.14 -7.91
C GLY A 169 14.15 -5.15 -6.61
N ILE A 170 13.14 -4.29 -6.49
CA ILE A 170 12.28 -4.19 -5.29
C ILE A 170 11.44 -5.46 -5.12
N GLN A 171 10.79 -5.94 -6.19
CA GLN A 171 9.99 -7.18 -6.10
C GLN A 171 10.89 -8.42 -5.92
N ARG A 172 12.12 -8.44 -6.48
CA ARG A 172 13.10 -9.50 -6.18
C ARG A 172 13.43 -9.57 -4.69
N VAL A 173 13.68 -8.42 -4.06
CA VAL A 173 13.96 -8.32 -2.61
C VAL A 173 12.78 -8.84 -1.78
N GLN A 174 11.56 -8.39 -2.10
CA GLN A 174 10.36 -8.83 -1.38
C GLN A 174 10.14 -10.34 -1.49
N LEU A 175 10.29 -10.92 -2.69
CA LEU A 175 10.13 -12.37 -2.90
C LEU A 175 11.16 -13.16 -2.08
N HIS A 176 12.44 -12.81 -2.16
CA HIS A 176 13.48 -13.54 -1.43
C HIS A 176 13.40 -13.36 0.09
N LEU A 177 13.05 -12.17 0.57
CA LEU A 177 12.81 -11.93 1.99
C LEU A 177 11.62 -12.77 2.48
N SER A 178 10.52 -12.77 1.73
CA SER A 178 9.33 -13.58 2.04
C SER A 178 9.66 -15.08 2.04
N GLU A 179 10.36 -15.58 1.02
CA GLU A 179 10.81 -16.99 0.97
C GLU A 179 11.67 -17.36 2.18
N SER A 180 12.57 -16.46 2.59
CA SER A 180 13.47 -16.69 3.74
C SER A 180 12.69 -16.73 5.05
N ILE A 181 11.71 -15.85 5.23
CA ILE A 181 10.80 -15.84 6.39
C ILE A 181 9.95 -17.11 6.41
N ILE A 182 9.36 -17.51 5.27
CA ILE A 182 8.56 -18.74 5.15
C ILE A 182 9.37 -19.98 5.53
N ARG A 183 10.62 -20.07 5.02
CA ARG A 183 11.49 -21.22 5.28
C ARG A 183 11.97 -21.31 6.71
N ALA A 184 12.19 -20.17 7.37
CA ALA A 184 12.53 -20.15 8.78
C ALA A 184 11.37 -20.60 9.69
N GLY A 185 10.13 -20.50 9.19
CA GLY A 185 8.93 -20.93 9.88
C GLY A 185 8.50 -19.98 11.01
N GLY A 186 7.52 -20.45 11.79
CA GLY A 186 6.87 -19.67 12.84
C GLY A 186 5.60 -18.96 12.37
N ASP A 187 4.74 -18.62 13.32
CA ASP A 187 3.42 -18.04 13.07
C ASP A 187 3.36 -16.53 13.29
N THR A 188 4.51 -15.87 13.46
CA THR A 188 4.58 -14.42 13.70
C THR A 188 4.27 -13.61 12.45
N PHE A 189 4.80 -14.04 11.29
CA PHE A 189 4.60 -13.34 10.02
C PHE A 189 3.38 -13.88 9.29
N ARG A 190 2.52 -12.97 8.84
CA ARG A 190 1.42 -13.25 7.91
C ARG A 190 1.70 -12.51 6.62
N LEU A 191 1.73 -13.24 5.51
CA LEU A 191 1.84 -12.63 4.18
C LEU A 191 0.49 -12.03 3.84
N SER A 192 0.48 -10.80 3.34
CA SER A 192 -0.75 -10.07 3.12
C SER A 192 -0.69 -9.13 1.93
N TYR A 193 -1.85 -8.64 1.50
CA TYR A 193 -1.96 -7.49 0.61
C TYR A 193 -3.14 -6.62 1.05
N LEU A 194 -3.08 -5.34 0.72
CA LEU A 194 -4.13 -4.36 0.89
C LEU A 194 -4.95 -4.28 -0.40
N ASP A 195 -6.24 -4.57 -0.31
CA ASP A 195 -7.17 -4.44 -1.43
C ASP A 195 -7.67 -3.00 -1.50
N GLU A 196 -7.39 -2.30 -2.60
CA GLU A 196 -7.75 -0.88 -2.76
C GLU A 196 -9.28 -0.64 -2.84
N VAL A 197 -10.08 -1.67 -3.15
CA VAL A 197 -11.54 -1.56 -3.26
C VAL A 197 -12.19 -1.63 -1.88
N THR A 198 -11.89 -2.69 -1.13
CA THR A 198 -12.45 -2.90 0.21
C THR A 198 -11.69 -2.14 1.29
N ARG A 199 -10.48 -1.66 1.00
CA ARG A 199 -9.55 -1.00 1.95
C ARG A 199 -9.23 -1.88 3.15
N ALA A 200 -9.18 -3.19 2.89
CA ALA A 200 -8.94 -4.22 3.87
C ALA A 200 -7.64 -4.95 3.60
N TYR A 201 -6.96 -5.37 4.68
CA TYR A 201 -5.86 -6.32 4.58
C TYR A 201 -6.40 -7.73 4.40
N TYR A 202 -5.73 -8.49 3.54
CA TYR A 202 -6.01 -9.90 3.34
C TYR A 202 -4.77 -10.71 3.54
N THR A 203 -4.88 -11.84 4.25
CA THR A 203 -3.80 -12.82 4.29
C THR A 203 -3.83 -13.74 3.09
N ILE A 204 -2.64 -14.08 2.60
CA ILE A 204 -2.43 -15.02 1.51
C ILE A 204 -1.63 -16.24 2.00
N PRO A 205 -1.87 -17.44 1.43
CA PRO A 205 -1.09 -18.62 1.76
C PRO A 205 0.39 -18.46 1.41
N SER A 206 1.29 -18.99 2.24
CA SER A 206 2.73 -19.02 1.96
C SER A 206 3.05 -19.66 0.61
N GLN A 207 2.27 -20.66 0.20
CA GLN A 207 2.42 -21.34 -1.09
C GLN A 207 2.30 -20.38 -2.28
N THR A 208 1.48 -19.32 -2.18
CA THR A 208 1.34 -18.32 -3.25
C THR A 208 2.68 -17.67 -3.58
N VAL A 209 3.44 -17.27 -2.57
CA VAL A 209 4.75 -16.62 -2.77
C VAL A 209 5.78 -17.61 -3.31
N LEU A 210 5.77 -18.85 -2.81
CA LEU A 210 6.64 -19.91 -3.33
C LEU A 210 6.35 -20.21 -4.81
N ASP A 211 5.07 -20.28 -5.19
CA ASP A 211 4.64 -20.51 -6.57
C ASP A 211 5.04 -19.34 -7.49
N LEU A 212 4.85 -18.10 -7.05
CA LEU A 212 5.29 -16.90 -7.78
C LEU A 212 6.80 -16.91 -7.99
N ALA A 213 7.58 -17.18 -6.95
CA ALA A 213 9.03 -17.24 -7.04
C ALA A 213 9.48 -18.39 -7.97
N ALA A 214 8.84 -19.56 -7.91
CA ALA A 214 9.13 -20.67 -8.81
C ALA A 214 8.77 -20.38 -10.28
N ALA A 215 7.65 -19.70 -10.53
CA ALA A 215 7.25 -19.30 -11.87
C ALA A 215 8.21 -18.25 -12.46
N LEU A 216 8.66 -17.28 -11.66
CA LEU A 216 9.60 -16.24 -12.08
C LEU A 216 11.01 -16.77 -12.36
N ARG A 217 11.42 -17.89 -11.73
CA ARG A 217 12.70 -18.58 -12.02
C ARG A 217 12.67 -19.37 -13.34
N ARG A 218 11.48 -19.74 -13.85
CA ARG A 218 11.33 -20.51 -15.11
C ARG A 218 11.53 -19.63 -16.33
N GLN A 219 12.00 -20.23 -17.43
CA GLN A 219 12.31 -19.53 -18.67
C GLN A 219 11.73 -20.25 -19.89
N PRO A 220 10.93 -19.55 -20.74
CA PRO A 220 10.43 -18.18 -20.56
C PRO A 220 9.45 -18.08 -19.38
N VAL A 221 9.29 -16.88 -18.80
CA VAL A 221 8.27 -16.62 -17.79
C VAL A 221 6.89 -16.54 -18.46
N ASP A 222 5.92 -17.29 -17.96
CA ASP A 222 4.52 -17.23 -18.41
C ASP A 222 3.72 -16.21 -17.58
N HIS A 223 3.36 -15.08 -18.20
CA HIS A 223 2.57 -14.03 -17.54
C HIS A 223 1.14 -14.49 -17.20
N GLY A 224 0.56 -15.37 -18.01
CA GLY A 224 -0.74 -15.97 -17.75
C GLY A 224 -0.72 -16.84 -16.50
N GLU A 225 0.36 -17.59 -16.28
CA GLU A 225 0.57 -18.35 -15.05
C GLU A 225 0.67 -17.42 -13.82
N LEU A 226 1.46 -16.34 -13.89
CA LEU A 226 1.58 -15.37 -12.79
C LEU A 226 0.23 -14.74 -12.43
N ARG A 227 -0.54 -14.30 -13.44
CA ARG A 227 -1.90 -13.78 -13.25
C ARG A 227 -2.83 -14.84 -12.65
N GLY A 228 -2.70 -16.09 -13.07
CA GLY A 228 -3.45 -17.21 -12.52
C GLY A 228 -3.14 -17.49 -11.06
N ILE A 229 -1.86 -17.41 -10.65
CA ILE A 229 -1.45 -17.56 -9.25
C ILE A 229 -2.05 -16.42 -8.40
N ILE A 230 -1.93 -15.17 -8.86
CA ILE A 230 -2.48 -14.00 -8.16
C ILE A 230 -4.01 -14.11 -8.05
N ALA A 231 -4.70 -14.43 -9.13
CA ALA A 231 -6.16 -14.57 -9.12
C ALA A 231 -6.64 -15.65 -8.15
N ARG A 232 -5.96 -16.81 -8.11
CA ARG A 232 -6.26 -17.86 -7.12
C ARG A 232 -6.00 -17.38 -5.69
N ALA A 233 -4.92 -16.64 -5.47
CA ALA A 233 -4.62 -16.05 -4.17
C ALA A 233 -5.71 -15.06 -3.74
N GLU A 234 -6.14 -14.14 -4.61
CA GLU A 234 -7.19 -13.15 -4.33
C GLU A 234 -8.59 -13.77 -4.14
N GLN A 235 -8.86 -14.92 -4.76
CA GLN A 235 -10.10 -15.69 -4.57
C GLN A 235 -10.10 -16.46 -3.25
N GLY A 236 -8.95 -17.02 -2.86
CA GLY A 236 -8.76 -17.74 -1.60
C GLY A 236 -8.40 -16.84 -0.41
N ALA A 237 -8.09 -15.57 -0.65
CA ALA A 237 -7.64 -14.60 0.32
C ALA A 237 -8.64 -14.43 1.46
N GLU A 238 -8.10 -14.26 2.66
CA GLU A 238 -8.89 -14.16 3.89
C GLU A 238 -8.75 -12.76 4.43
N VAL A 239 -9.87 -12.08 4.66
CA VAL A 239 -9.85 -10.77 5.30
C VAL A 239 -9.18 -10.91 6.66
N TYR A 240 -8.26 -10.01 6.92
CA TYR A 240 -7.58 -9.90 8.18
C TYR A 240 -8.00 -8.60 8.84
N VAL A 241 -8.34 -8.68 10.12
CA VAL A 241 -8.64 -7.53 10.97
C VAL A 241 -7.40 -7.25 11.81
N PRO A 242 -6.57 -6.25 11.45
CA PRO A 242 -5.45 -5.83 12.28
C PRO A 242 -5.97 -5.29 13.61
N ARG A 243 -5.25 -5.57 14.70
CA ARG A 243 -5.64 -5.15 16.05
C ARG A 243 -4.48 -4.46 16.74
N ALA A 244 -4.79 -3.77 17.84
CA ALA A 244 -3.78 -3.16 18.69
C ALA A 244 -2.63 -4.14 19.01
N GLY A 245 -1.39 -3.70 18.79
CA GLY A 245 -0.18 -4.50 18.98
C GLY A 245 0.36 -5.18 17.71
N ASP A 246 -0.48 -5.45 16.71
CA ASP A 246 -0.01 -5.94 15.40
C ASP A 246 0.91 -4.92 14.73
N VAL A 247 1.72 -5.39 13.79
CA VAL A 247 2.60 -4.56 12.96
C VAL A 247 2.25 -4.78 11.50
N VAL A 248 1.98 -3.71 10.75
CA VAL A 248 1.91 -3.75 9.28
C VAL A 248 3.27 -3.36 8.72
N PHE A 249 3.89 -4.27 7.98
CA PHE A 249 5.21 -4.09 7.38
C PHE A 249 5.11 -3.90 5.87
N VAL A 250 5.27 -2.65 5.43
CA VAL A 250 5.30 -2.25 4.02
C VAL A 250 6.69 -2.56 3.45
N ALA A 251 6.81 -3.74 2.83
CA ALA A 251 8.08 -4.28 2.35
C ALA A 251 8.44 -3.82 0.92
N GLY A 252 7.46 -3.33 0.14
CA GLY A 252 7.62 -3.01 -1.27
C GLY A 252 7.67 -1.52 -1.61
N ALA A 253 7.42 -1.19 -2.88
CA ALA A 253 7.37 0.19 -3.36
C ALA A 253 6.17 0.95 -2.78
N PHE A 254 6.35 1.55 -1.59
CA PHE A 254 5.30 2.21 -0.82
C PHE A 254 4.57 3.32 -1.59
N TRP A 255 5.20 3.92 -2.60
CA TRP A 255 4.61 4.95 -3.46
C TRP A 255 3.67 4.41 -4.56
N MET A 256 3.54 3.09 -4.69
CA MET A 256 2.55 2.45 -5.58
C MET A 256 1.15 2.37 -4.95
N LEU A 257 1.03 2.82 -3.69
CA LEU A 257 -0.18 2.82 -2.86
C LEU A 257 -0.62 4.24 -2.47
N PRO A 258 -0.88 5.16 -3.42
CA PRO A 258 -1.04 6.59 -3.13
C PRO A 258 -2.28 6.94 -2.28
N ASP A 259 -3.31 6.09 -2.24
CA ASP A 259 -4.59 6.35 -1.55
C ASP A 259 -4.71 5.60 -0.20
N THR A 260 -3.59 5.37 0.46
CA THR A 260 -3.53 4.49 1.65
C THR A 260 -3.17 5.20 2.94
N ALA A 261 -2.78 6.49 2.87
CA ALA A 261 -2.42 7.28 4.06
C ALA A 261 -3.50 7.21 5.13
N ASN A 262 -4.77 7.40 4.75
CA ASN A 262 -5.88 7.41 5.68
C ASN A 262 -6.21 6.02 6.25
N ILE A 263 -5.86 4.94 5.53
CA ILE A 263 -5.97 3.55 6.02
C ILE A 263 -4.91 3.31 7.08
N TYR A 264 -3.64 3.63 6.80
CA TYR A 264 -2.58 3.54 7.80
C TYR A 264 -2.84 4.45 8.99
N GLN A 265 -3.49 5.59 8.75
CA GLN A 265 -3.91 6.48 9.80
C GLN A 265 -4.95 5.85 10.72
N ALA A 266 -5.99 5.23 10.14
CA ALA A 266 -6.97 4.44 10.89
C ALA A 266 -6.31 3.33 11.71
N LEU A 267 -5.37 2.60 11.11
CA LEU A 267 -4.63 1.53 11.77
C LEU A 267 -3.81 2.04 12.97
N LYS A 268 -3.08 3.16 12.81
CA LYS A 268 -2.36 3.81 13.91
C LYS A 268 -3.29 4.22 15.05
N ASN A 269 -4.45 4.80 14.73
CA ASN A 269 -5.45 5.17 15.73
C ASN A 269 -6.05 3.94 16.46
N ALA A 270 -6.05 2.76 15.81
CA ALA A 270 -6.46 1.49 16.40
C ALA A 270 -5.32 0.77 17.18
N GLY A 271 -4.15 1.40 17.34
CA GLY A 271 -3.00 0.84 18.06
C GLY A 271 -2.17 -0.17 17.26
N VAL A 272 -2.36 -0.25 15.94
CA VAL A 272 -1.52 -1.04 15.03
C VAL A 272 -0.25 -0.24 14.74
N ARG A 273 0.91 -0.89 14.78
CA ARG A 273 2.19 -0.27 14.46
C ARG A 273 2.52 -0.38 12.98
N ILE A 274 3.21 0.62 12.44
CA ILE A 274 3.60 0.67 11.03
C ILE A 274 5.12 0.54 10.89
N ALA A 275 5.56 -0.42 10.10
CA ALA A 275 6.95 -0.59 9.68
C ALA A 275 7.05 -0.38 8.17
N VAL A 276 8.08 0.30 7.70
CA VAL A 276 8.32 0.52 6.26
C VAL A 276 9.75 0.20 5.89
N TYR A 277 9.97 -0.45 4.75
CA TYR A 277 11.30 -0.71 4.21
C TYR A 277 11.66 0.30 3.11
N ILE A 278 12.51 1.27 3.44
CA ILE A 278 12.92 2.33 2.51
C ILE A 278 14.19 1.90 1.78
N TYR A 279 14.08 1.81 0.46
CA TYR A 279 15.20 1.42 -0.41
C TYR A 279 16.18 2.59 -0.59
N ASP A 280 15.66 3.77 -0.91
CA ASP A 280 16.42 5.00 -1.00
C ASP A 280 15.47 6.20 -0.99
N ILE A 281 16.03 7.41 -0.94
CA ILE A 281 15.32 8.68 -1.15
C ILE A 281 15.85 9.42 -2.38
N ILE A 282 16.36 8.68 -3.38
CA ILE A 282 16.92 9.25 -4.62
C ILE A 282 15.94 10.17 -5.34
N PRO A 283 14.62 9.88 -5.43
CA PRO A 283 13.68 10.81 -6.06
C PRO A 283 13.62 12.19 -5.39
N ILE A 284 14.07 12.31 -4.14
CA ILE A 284 14.12 13.57 -3.38
C ILE A 284 15.51 14.21 -3.46
N THR A 285 16.57 13.42 -3.34
CA THR A 285 17.95 13.95 -3.30
C THR A 285 18.53 14.21 -4.68
N HIS A 286 18.07 13.48 -5.70
CA HIS A 286 18.51 13.61 -7.10
C HIS A 286 17.30 13.56 -8.05
N PRO A 287 16.33 14.49 -7.92
CA PRO A 287 15.10 14.49 -8.71
C PRO A 287 15.36 14.61 -10.22
N GLU A 288 16.51 15.13 -10.65
CA GLU A 288 16.94 15.23 -12.04
C GLU A 288 17.08 13.88 -12.75
N PHE A 289 17.24 12.79 -11.99
CA PHE A 289 17.31 11.43 -12.52
C PHE A 289 15.94 10.74 -12.62
N CYS A 290 14.87 11.36 -12.14
CA CYS A 290 13.56 10.74 -12.01
C CYS A 290 12.51 11.40 -12.94
N ALA A 291 11.44 10.68 -13.20
CA ALA A 291 10.25 11.28 -13.82
C ALA A 291 9.58 12.23 -12.81
N PRO A 292 9.15 13.44 -13.21
CA PRO A 292 8.51 14.40 -12.30
C PRO A 292 7.32 13.81 -11.51
N GLU A 293 6.51 13.00 -12.17
CA GLU A 293 5.35 12.34 -11.56
C GLU A 293 5.77 11.31 -10.51
N LEU A 294 6.90 10.63 -10.73
CA LEU A 294 7.50 9.74 -9.75
C LEU A 294 8.00 10.54 -8.53
N VAL A 295 8.68 11.67 -8.75
CA VAL A 295 9.16 12.55 -7.67
C VAL A 295 8.00 13.04 -6.81
N ALA A 296 6.93 13.55 -7.44
CA ALA A 296 5.75 14.04 -6.75
C ALA A 296 5.10 12.93 -5.88
N ARG A 297 4.77 11.80 -6.51
CA ARG A 297 4.12 10.66 -5.83
C ARG A 297 4.99 10.05 -4.72
N PHE A 298 6.28 9.85 -5.01
CA PHE A 298 7.24 9.33 -4.03
C PHE A 298 7.34 10.26 -2.82
N SER A 299 7.53 11.56 -3.04
CA SER A 299 7.72 12.53 -1.97
C SER A 299 6.49 12.58 -1.05
N ARG A 300 5.29 12.66 -1.63
CA ARG A 300 4.03 12.67 -0.86
C ARG A 300 3.88 11.41 -0.02
N CYS A 301 4.09 10.23 -0.61
CA CYS A 301 4.00 8.96 0.11
C CYS A 301 5.09 8.83 1.19
N LEU A 302 6.31 9.28 0.92
CA LEU A 302 7.39 9.24 1.91
C LEU A 302 7.01 10.06 3.14
N PHE A 303 6.45 11.27 2.96
CA PHE A 303 6.01 12.08 4.09
C PHE A 303 4.86 11.44 4.88
N HIS A 304 3.95 10.71 4.22
CA HIS A 304 2.97 9.90 4.95
C HIS A 304 3.66 8.87 5.85
N PHE A 305 4.58 8.07 5.31
CA PHE A 305 5.25 7.02 6.07
C PHE A 305 6.20 7.56 7.15
N ILE A 306 6.90 8.67 6.91
CA ILE A 306 7.72 9.33 7.95
C ILE A 306 6.85 9.77 9.13
N ARG A 307 5.62 10.24 8.87
CA ARG A 307 4.66 10.64 9.91
C ARG A 307 4.14 9.45 10.71
N MET A 308 3.81 8.34 10.03
CA MET A 308 3.08 7.21 10.61
C MET A 308 3.96 6.06 11.11
N ALA A 309 5.18 5.92 10.61
CA ALA A 309 6.03 4.79 10.94
C ALA A 309 6.42 4.78 12.42
N ASP A 310 6.41 3.59 13.01
CA ASP A 310 6.97 3.29 14.33
C ASP A 310 8.41 2.78 14.21
N VAL A 311 8.76 2.19 13.06
CA VAL A 311 10.11 1.78 12.73
C VAL A 311 10.32 1.89 11.22
N ILE A 312 11.51 2.34 10.83
CA ILE A 312 11.91 2.44 9.43
C ILE A 312 13.09 1.51 9.22
N PHE A 313 12.94 0.56 8.31
CA PHE A 313 14.07 -0.24 7.83
C PHE A 313 14.69 0.42 6.60
N THR A 314 16.00 0.31 6.41
CA THR A 314 16.68 0.72 5.17
C THR A 314 17.57 -0.37 4.63
N ILE A 315 17.75 -0.42 3.31
CA ILE A 315 18.52 -1.50 2.66
C ILE A 315 20.05 -1.33 2.79
N SER A 316 20.51 -0.20 3.35
CA SER A 316 21.93 0.17 3.52
C SER A 316 22.11 1.16 4.67
N GLU A 317 23.36 1.31 5.15
CA GLU A 317 23.68 2.36 6.12
C GLU A 317 23.56 3.73 5.45
N PHE A 318 24.03 3.84 4.20
CA PHE A 318 23.95 5.06 3.40
C PHE A 318 22.51 5.58 3.34
N SER A 319 21.54 4.73 2.98
CA SER A 319 20.13 5.12 2.91
C SER A 319 19.59 5.56 4.28
N ALA A 320 20.02 4.93 5.39
CA ALA A 320 19.66 5.39 6.73
C ALA A 320 20.25 6.76 7.07
N VAL A 321 21.55 6.94 6.86
CA VAL A 321 22.26 8.18 7.14
C VAL A 321 21.68 9.32 6.30
N ASP A 322 21.38 9.07 5.03
CA ASP A 322 20.85 10.08 4.11
C ASP A 322 19.42 10.48 4.48
N LEU A 323 18.56 9.52 4.82
CA LEU A 323 17.21 9.79 5.33
C LEU A 323 17.24 10.58 6.65
N VAL A 324 18.06 10.16 7.61
CA VAL A 324 18.20 10.84 8.91
C VAL A 324 18.73 12.25 8.71
N ARG A 325 19.75 12.44 7.86
CA ARG A 325 20.29 13.76 7.52
C ARG A 325 19.21 14.65 6.92
N TYR A 326 18.54 14.16 5.88
CA TYR A 326 17.49 14.90 5.17
C TYR A 326 16.39 15.39 6.12
N CYS A 327 15.92 14.52 7.01
CA CYS A 327 14.89 14.84 7.99
C CYS A 327 15.40 15.81 9.07
N LYS A 328 16.58 15.57 9.63
CA LYS A 328 17.19 16.40 10.67
C LYS A 328 17.43 17.83 10.20
N GLU A 329 17.96 18.02 9.00
CA GLU A 329 18.20 19.35 8.41
C GLU A 329 16.90 20.15 8.22
N ARG A 330 15.75 19.47 8.11
CA ARG A 330 14.43 20.07 7.90
C ARG A 330 13.55 20.07 9.15
N GLY A 331 14.08 19.63 10.30
CA GLY A 331 13.33 19.53 11.54
C GLY A 331 12.17 18.54 11.48
N ILE A 332 12.26 17.51 10.63
CA ILE A 332 11.23 16.49 10.46
C ILE A 332 11.50 15.36 11.46
N PRO A 333 10.56 15.05 12.38
CA PRO A 333 10.70 13.94 13.30
C PRO A 333 10.70 12.61 12.56
N LEU A 334 11.61 11.72 12.92
CA LEU A 334 11.76 10.42 12.26
C LEU A 334 11.68 9.31 13.29
N ALA A 335 11.01 8.21 12.95
CA ALA A 335 11.01 7.01 13.78
C ALA A 335 12.41 6.37 13.82
N PRO A 336 12.69 5.43 14.74
CA PRO A 336 13.94 4.68 14.74
C PRO A 336 14.25 4.07 13.36
N VAL A 337 15.39 4.46 12.78
CA VAL A 337 15.88 3.91 11.50
C VAL A 337 16.82 2.76 11.77
N ARG A 338 16.62 1.63 11.09
CA ARG A 338 17.40 0.40 11.24
C ARG A 338 17.79 -0.16 9.88
N PRO A 339 19.06 -0.12 9.53
CA PRO A 339 19.51 -0.80 8.35
C PRO A 339 19.37 -2.32 8.48
N VAL A 340 18.88 -2.95 7.43
CA VAL A 340 18.94 -4.39 7.19
C VAL A 340 19.49 -4.54 5.79
N LYS A 341 20.73 -4.99 5.67
CA LYS A 341 21.45 -4.99 4.40
C LYS A 341 20.95 -6.08 3.48
N LEU A 342 20.95 -5.83 2.16
CA LEU A 342 20.51 -6.84 1.20
C LEU A 342 21.59 -7.89 0.96
N ALA A 343 21.16 -9.04 0.43
CA ALA A 343 22.05 -10.14 0.11
C ALA A 343 22.95 -9.80 -1.10
N HIS A 344 24.07 -10.51 -1.18
CA HIS A 344 24.93 -10.56 -2.37
C HIS A 344 24.48 -11.67 -3.34
N GLN A 345 23.59 -12.55 -2.89
CA GLN A 345 23.19 -13.76 -3.59
C GLN A 345 22.21 -13.49 -4.74
N LEU A 346 22.56 -13.95 -5.94
CA LEU A 346 21.62 -14.19 -7.03
C LEU A 346 21.17 -15.66 -6.98
N ASP A 347 19.87 -15.91 -6.82
CA ASP A 347 19.32 -17.26 -6.94
C ASP A 347 18.97 -17.56 -8.39
N SER A 348 19.93 -18.13 -9.11
CA SER A 348 19.84 -18.38 -10.55
C SER A 348 19.15 -19.71 -10.93
N GLY A 349 18.77 -20.55 -9.96
CA GLY A 349 18.38 -21.94 -10.23
C GLY A 349 19.48 -22.76 -10.94
N GLU A 350 19.08 -23.82 -11.66
CA GLU A 350 20.00 -24.60 -12.50
C GLU A 350 20.47 -23.80 -13.72
N SER A 351 21.74 -23.39 -13.74
CA SER A 351 22.37 -22.75 -14.91
C SER A 351 23.40 -23.67 -15.58
N SER A 352 23.33 -23.77 -16.91
CA SER A 352 24.28 -24.51 -17.74
C SER A 352 24.47 -23.81 -19.08
N ALA A 353 25.70 -23.76 -19.58
CA ALA A 353 26.02 -23.21 -20.89
C ALA A 353 25.23 -23.88 -22.03
N SER A 354 24.90 -25.17 -21.91
CA SER A 354 24.08 -25.89 -22.90
C SER A 354 22.63 -25.42 -22.94
N ARG A 355 22.13 -24.84 -21.84
CA ARG A 355 20.77 -24.28 -21.71
C ARG A 355 20.75 -22.75 -21.88
N ALA A 356 21.90 -22.13 -22.14
CA ALA A 356 21.99 -20.69 -22.36
C ALA A 356 21.10 -20.27 -23.55
N SER A 357 20.42 -19.13 -23.41
CA SER A 357 19.63 -18.57 -24.50
C SER A 357 20.50 -18.22 -25.71
N PRO A 358 19.91 -18.16 -26.93
CA PRO A 358 20.66 -17.80 -28.14
C PRO A 358 21.41 -16.47 -28.03
N ALA A 359 20.81 -15.48 -27.35
CA ALA A 359 21.40 -14.17 -27.15
C ALA A 359 22.67 -14.19 -26.28
N VAL A 360 22.76 -15.13 -25.34
CA VAL A 360 23.88 -15.25 -24.40
C VAL A 360 24.96 -16.19 -24.92
N ARG A 361 24.58 -17.28 -25.60
CA ARG A 361 25.50 -18.33 -26.07
C ARG A 361 26.69 -17.79 -26.87
N GLY A 362 26.44 -16.88 -27.82
CA GLY A 362 27.50 -16.29 -28.65
C GLY A 362 28.43 -15.32 -27.89
N LEU A 363 28.01 -14.80 -26.73
CA LEU A 363 28.84 -13.93 -25.90
C LEU A 363 29.75 -14.71 -24.97
N LEU A 364 29.35 -15.91 -24.53
CA LEU A 364 30.14 -16.76 -23.62
C LEU A 364 31.49 -17.20 -24.22
N GLU A 365 31.62 -17.17 -25.55
CA GLU A 365 32.84 -17.55 -26.27
C GLU A 365 33.78 -16.36 -26.53
N ARG A 366 33.40 -15.14 -26.16
CA ARG A 366 34.14 -13.90 -26.44
C ARG A 366 34.58 -13.23 -25.14
N PRO A 367 35.71 -12.49 -25.12
CA PRO A 367 36.05 -11.67 -23.96
C PRO A 367 35.10 -10.47 -23.88
N PHE A 368 34.40 -10.31 -22.76
CA PHE A 368 33.49 -9.18 -22.57
C PHE A 368 33.53 -8.60 -21.15
N VAL A 369 33.07 -7.36 -21.02
CA VAL A 369 32.83 -6.66 -19.76
C VAL A 369 31.33 -6.46 -19.59
N LEU A 370 30.84 -6.76 -18.39
CA LEU A 370 29.40 -6.80 -18.09
C LEU A 370 28.94 -5.58 -17.30
N PHE A 371 27.81 -5.00 -17.67
CA PHE A 371 27.12 -3.99 -16.88
C PHE A 371 25.62 -4.31 -16.81
N VAL A 372 25.15 -4.65 -15.61
CA VAL A 372 23.76 -5.06 -15.35
C VAL A 372 23.00 -3.92 -14.69
N SER A 373 22.11 -3.25 -15.41
CA SER A 373 21.21 -2.25 -14.84
C SER A 373 20.11 -1.84 -15.82
N THR A 374 19.00 -1.27 -15.30
CA THR A 374 18.09 -0.48 -16.15
C THR A 374 18.88 0.64 -16.82
N ILE A 375 18.70 0.82 -18.12
CA ILE A 375 19.41 1.87 -18.87
C ILE A 375 18.78 3.21 -18.54
N GLU A 376 19.43 4.00 -17.69
CA GLU A 376 18.98 5.32 -17.25
C GLU A 376 20.18 6.23 -16.96
N ALA A 377 19.94 7.55 -16.89
CA ALA A 377 20.98 8.57 -16.73
C ALA A 377 21.80 8.37 -15.44
N ARG A 378 21.12 8.07 -14.33
CA ARG A 378 21.72 7.81 -13.01
C ARG A 378 22.78 6.69 -13.02
N LYS A 379 22.56 5.66 -13.84
CA LYS A 379 23.46 4.50 -13.96
C LYS A 379 24.71 4.79 -14.78
N ASN A 380 24.74 5.94 -15.46
CA ASN A 380 25.94 6.45 -16.12
C ASN A 380 26.50 5.54 -17.23
N HIS A 381 25.64 4.93 -18.04
CA HIS A 381 26.05 4.09 -19.19
C HIS A 381 26.97 4.82 -20.17
N ASN A 382 26.81 6.15 -20.29
CA ASN A 382 27.68 6.98 -21.12
C ASN A 382 29.14 6.88 -20.67
N TYR A 383 29.43 6.71 -19.37
CA TYR A 383 30.79 6.55 -18.86
C TYR A 383 31.53 5.41 -19.56
N LEU A 384 30.95 4.20 -19.58
CA LEU A 384 31.55 3.04 -20.23
C LEU A 384 31.57 3.18 -21.74
N PHE A 385 30.53 3.80 -22.33
CA PHE A 385 30.53 4.08 -23.77
C PHE A 385 31.70 4.98 -24.18
N GLN A 386 31.99 6.06 -23.42
CA GLN A 386 33.13 6.94 -23.66
C GLN A 386 34.47 6.24 -23.43
N ILE A 387 34.58 5.38 -22.42
CA ILE A 387 35.78 4.56 -22.20
C ILE A 387 36.03 3.65 -23.41
N TRP A 388 35.01 2.95 -23.90
CA TRP A 388 35.17 2.05 -25.04
C TRP A 388 35.49 2.78 -26.35
N LEU A 389 34.94 3.99 -26.56
CA LEU A 389 35.37 4.84 -27.68
C LEU A 389 36.89 5.10 -27.61
N LYS A 390 37.39 5.50 -26.44
CA LYS A 390 38.82 5.77 -26.24
C LYS A 390 39.68 4.51 -26.37
N LEU A 391 39.19 3.35 -25.95
CA LEU A 391 39.89 2.08 -26.14
C LEU A 391 40.02 1.73 -27.62
N LEU A 392 38.95 1.90 -28.42
CA LEU A 392 38.97 1.67 -29.87
C LEU A 392 39.85 2.66 -30.63
N GLU A 393 40.03 3.88 -30.10
CA GLU A 393 40.99 4.86 -30.63
C GLU A 393 42.45 4.49 -30.33
N ARG A 394 42.72 3.86 -29.18
CA ARG A 394 44.07 3.59 -28.67
C ARG A 394 44.61 2.20 -29.00
N HIS A 395 43.73 1.22 -29.15
CA HIS A 395 44.09 -0.20 -29.25
C HIS A 395 43.45 -0.86 -30.46
N PRO A 396 44.08 -1.89 -31.05
CA PRO A 396 43.48 -2.63 -32.16
C PRO A 396 42.13 -3.23 -31.75
N ARG A 397 41.12 -3.10 -32.62
CA ARG A 397 39.72 -3.53 -32.36
C ARG A 397 39.59 -4.95 -31.82
N ASP A 398 40.39 -5.89 -32.30
CA ASP A 398 40.32 -7.30 -31.91
C ASP A 398 40.86 -7.56 -30.50
N THR A 399 41.64 -6.62 -29.95
CA THR A 399 42.13 -6.68 -28.56
C THR A 399 41.17 -6.05 -27.56
N VAL A 400 40.24 -5.22 -28.03
CA VAL A 400 39.23 -4.57 -27.18
C VAL A 400 38.09 -5.57 -26.91
N PRO A 401 37.76 -5.88 -25.65
CA PRO A 401 36.68 -6.79 -25.32
C PRO A 401 35.30 -6.21 -25.69
N GLU A 402 34.30 -7.08 -25.82
CA GLU A 402 32.92 -6.64 -26.00
C GLU A 402 32.41 -5.92 -24.75
N LEU A 403 31.52 -4.95 -24.92
CA LEU A 403 30.80 -4.28 -23.84
C LEU A 403 29.36 -4.79 -23.83
N VAL A 404 28.91 -5.39 -22.73
CA VAL A 404 27.58 -6.01 -22.63
C VAL A 404 26.75 -5.29 -21.58
N PHE A 405 25.72 -4.59 -22.02
CA PHE A 405 24.70 -3.99 -21.16
C PHE A 405 23.51 -4.95 -21.03
N VAL A 406 23.14 -5.30 -19.79
CA VAL A 406 21.98 -6.13 -19.50
C VAL A 406 20.94 -5.30 -18.75
N GLY A 407 19.83 -5.02 -19.43
CA GLY A 407 18.69 -4.31 -18.86
C GLY A 407 17.76 -3.72 -19.92
N ARG A 408 16.73 -3.04 -19.45
CA ARG A 408 15.73 -2.38 -20.32
C ARG A 408 15.98 -0.87 -20.39
N PRO A 409 15.68 -0.21 -21.52
CA PRO A 409 15.61 1.25 -21.58
C PRO A 409 14.64 1.80 -20.53
N GLY A 410 15.13 2.72 -19.70
CA GLY A 410 14.37 3.41 -18.67
C GLY A 410 13.93 4.82 -19.10
N TRP A 411 13.78 5.71 -18.11
CA TRP A 411 13.33 7.08 -18.31
C TRP A 411 14.34 7.92 -19.12
N ARG A 412 13.83 8.70 -20.10
CA ARG A 412 14.57 9.72 -20.87
C ARG A 412 15.94 9.28 -21.46
N VAL A 413 16.07 8.04 -21.92
CA VAL A 413 17.31 7.55 -22.54
C VAL A 413 17.36 7.64 -24.07
N LYS A 414 16.40 8.32 -24.72
CA LYS A 414 16.34 8.39 -26.19
C LYS A 414 17.64 8.93 -26.81
N ASP A 415 18.18 10.03 -26.27
CA ASP A 415 19.42 10.64 -26.79
C ASP A 415 20.65 9.77 -26.56
N LEU A 416 20.69 9.08 -25.42
CA LEU A 416 21.74 8.11 -25.09
C LEU A 416 21.72 6.93 -26.07
N MET A 417 20.55 6.34 -26.29
CA MET A 417 20.38 5.24 -27.24
C MET A 417 20.68 5.69 -28.67
N GLY A 418 20.30 6.92 -29.05
CA GLY A 418 20.68 7.53 -30.33
C GLY A 418 22.19 7.70 -30.48
N SER A 419 22.89 8.01 -29.39
CA SER A 419 24.35 8.10 -29.36
C SER A 419 25.02 6.73 -29.56
N PHE A 420 24.43 5.66 -29.02
CA PHE A 420 24.90 4.30 -29.26
C PHE A 420 24.73 3.90 -30.73
N ALA A 421 23.55 4.16 -31.29
CA ALA A 421 23.24 3.83 -32.68
C ALA A 421 24.10 4.62 -33.69
N SER A 422 24.35 5.92 -33.44
CA SER A 422 25.14 6.77 -34.35
C SER A 422 26.61 6.35 -34.47
N ARG A 423 27.12 5.60 -33.48
CA ARG A 423 28.46 4.98 -33.49
C ARG A 423 28.41 3.49 -33.82
N ASN A 424 27.35 3.03 -34.50
CA ASN A 424 27.15 1.63 -34.86
C ASN A 424 27.36 0.67 -33.66
N HIS A 425 26.91 1.09 -32.48
CA HIS A 425 27.12 0.37 -31.21
C HIS A 425 28.61 0.03 -30.99
N LEU A 426 29.47 1.04 -31.08
CA LEU A 426 30.93 0.90 -30.96
C LEU A 426 31.49 -0.07 -32.00
N ASP A 427 31.10 0.10 -33.27
CA ASP A 427 31.44 -0.80 -34.38
C ASP A 427 31.11 -2.28 -34.08
N GLY A 428 29.93 -2.50 -33.50
CA GLY A 428 29.42 -3.81 -33.09
C GLY A 428 30.04 -4.40 -31.82
N LYS A 429 30.81 -3.62 -31.05
CA LYS A 429 31.38 -4.04 -29.75
C LYS A 429 30.41 -3.91 -28.59
N LEU A 430 29.40 -3.05 -28.69
CA LEU A 430 28.37 -2.87 -27.66
C LEU A 430 27.16 -3.78 -27.95
N HIS A 431 26.84 -4.62 -26.97
CA HIS A 431 25.67 -5.51 -26.98
C HIS A 431 24.70 -5.04 -25.90
N ILE A 432 23.44 -4.82 -26.26
CA ILE A 432 22.40 -4.47 -25.30
C ILE A 432 21.40 -5.62 -25.26
N LEU A 433 21.36 -6.33 -24.13
CA LEU A 433 20.48 -7.45 -23.89
C LEU A 433 19.35 -7.03 -22.96
N SER A 434 18.13 -7.38 -23.32
CA SER A 434 16.95 -7.19 -22.47
C SER A 434 16.28 -8.54 -22.19
N ASN A 435 15.55 -8.64 -21.08
CA ASN A 435 14.83 -9.85 -20.66
C ASN A 435 15.76 -11.06 -20.46
N VAL A 436 16.98 -10.82 -19.98
CA VAL A 436 17.91 -11.87 -19.58
C VAL A 436 17.41 -12.51 -18.29
N SER A 437 17.37 -13.83 -18.27
CA SER A 437 16.97 -14.60 -17.09
C SER A 437 18.04 -14.60 -16.01
N ASP A 438 17.68 -14.85 -14.75
CA ASP A 438 18.69 -14.97 -13.68
C ASP A 438 19.65 -16.17 -13.92
N ALA A 439 19.17 -17.23 -14.57
CA ALA A 439 20.00 -18.36 -15.02
C ALA A 439 21.06 -17.93 -16.03
N ASP A 440 20.67 -17.24 -17.10
CA ASP A 440 21.59 -16.68 -18.10
C ASP A 440 22.50 -15.61 -17.51
N LEU A 441 21.96 -14.76 -16.64
CA LEU A 441 22.70 -13.70 -15.97
C LEU A 441 23.84 -14.28 -15.12
N SER A 442 23.60 -15.41 -14.44
CA SER A 442 24.66 -16.13 -13.71
C SER A 442 25.78 -16.63 -14.63
N LEU A 443 25.45 -17.05 -15.87
CA LEU A 443 26.46 -17.46 -16.86
C LEU A 443 27.26 -16.24 -17.33
N LEU A 444 26.59 -15.11 -17.57
CA LEU A 444 27.25 -13.87 -17.95
C LEU A 444 28.20 -13.38 -16.84
N TYR A 445 27.79 -13.38 -15.57
CA TYR A 445 28.69 -13.01 -14.47
C TYR A 445 29.93 -13.91 -14.45
N ARG A 446 29.77 -15.23 -14.53
CA ARG A 446 30.90 -16.19 -14.51
C ARG A 446 31.86 -16.00 -15.69
N ALA A 447 31.34 -15.71 -16.87
CA ALA A 447 32.14 -15.59 -18.10
C ALA A 447 32.76 -14.20 -18.31
N ALA A 448 32.17 -13.15 -17.73
CA ALA A 448 32.68 -11.78 -17.87
C ALA A 448 34.12 -11.66 -17.37
N ARG A 449 34.95 -10.89 -18.08
CA ARG A 449 36.32 -10.56 -17.63
C ARG A 449 36.29 -9.83 -16.29
N PHE A 450 35.42 -8.83 -16.21
CA PHE A 450 35.04 -8.09 -15.02
C PHE A 450 33.68 -7.41 -15.29
N SER A 451 33.05 -6.87 -14.26
CA SER A 451 31.85 -6.04 -14.36
C SER A 451 32.14 -4.59 -14.02
N ALA A 452 31.27 -3.66 -14.45
CA ALA A 452 31.41 -2.24 -14.12
C ALA A 452 30.06 -1.60 -13.75
N PHE A 453 30.03 -0.81 -12.67
CA PHE A 453 28.85 -0.09 -12.18
C PHE A 453 29.19 1.36 -11.80
N PRO A 454 29.43 2.25 -12.79
CA PRO A 454 29.88 3.63 -12.55
C PRO A 454 28.71 4.58 -12.22
N SER A 455 27.71 4.09 -11.48
CA SER A 455 26.49 4.84 -11.18
C SER A 455 26.78 6.08 -10.33
N PHE A 456 25.99 7.14 -10.47
CA PHE A 456 26.17 8.34 -9.66
C PHE A 456 25.72 8.12 -8.21
N VAL A 457 24.60 7.42 -8.02
CA VAL A 457 23.98 7.14 -6.71
C VAL A 457 23.16 5.86 -6.78
N GLU A 458 23.19 5.05 -5.71
CA GLU A 458 22.42 3.82 -5.51
C GLU A 458 21.94 3.70 -4.05
N GLY A 459 20.83 2.97 -3.83
CA GLY A 459 20.41 2.57 -2.49
C GLY A 459 21.11 1.31 -1.96
N TRP A 460 21.55 0.42 -2.86
CA TRP A 460 22.38 -0.76 -2.53
C TRP A 460 23.41 -1.04 -3.63
N GLY A 461 22.94 -1.54 -4.78
CA GLY A 461 23.81 -2.00 -5.87
C GLY A 461 23.90 -3.53 -5.92
N LEU A 462 22.76 -4.22 -6.02
CA LEU A 462 22.69 -5.70 -6.13
C LEU A 462 23.74 -6.27 -7.11
N PRO A 463 23.92 -5.71 -8.32
CA PRO A 463 24.88 -6.27 -9.27
C PRO A 463 26.34 -6.30 -8.80
N ILE A 464 26.75 -5.40 -7.91
CA ILE A 464 28.10 -5.39 -7.33
C ILE A 464 28.30 -6.65 -6.49
N GLY A 465 27.33 -6.94 -5.61
CA GLY A 465 27.39 -8.11 -4.76
C GLY A 465 27.24 -9.41 -5.53
N GLU A 466 26.37 -9.43 -6.55
CA GLU A 466 26.20 -10.56 -7.46
C GLU A 466 27.52 -10.88 -8.19
N SER A 467 28.24 -9.88 -8.71
CA SER A 467 29.55 -10.07 -9.34
C SER A 467 30.55 -10.75 -8.41
N LEU A 468 30.67 -10.27 -7.17
CA LEU A 468 31.57 -10.85 -6.19
C LEU A 468 31.16 -12.29 -5.83
N ALA A 469 29.86 -12.58 -5.73
CA ALA A 469 29.33 -13.91 -5.45
C ALA A 469 29.66 -14.94 -6.55
N PHE A 470 29.85 -14.48 -7.80
CA PHE A 470 30.34 -15.33 -8.90
C PHE A 470 31.85 -15.29 -9.10
N GLY A 471 32.61 -14.63 -8.22
CA GLY A 471 34.07 -14.53 -8.33
C GLY A 471 34.55 -13.59 -9.43
N THR A 472 33.70 -12.65 -9.85
CA THR A 472 33.97 -11.73 -10.96
C THR A 472 34.44 -10.38 -10.44
N PRO A 473 35.66 -9.92 -10.83
CA PRO A 473 36.15 -8.60 -10.47
C PRO A 473 35.17 -7.51 -10.89
N CYS A 474 35.08 -6.46 -10.09
CA CYS A 474 34.07 -5.43 -10.26
C CYS A 474 34.71 -4.05 -10.13
N ILE A 475 34.42 -3.18 -11.09
CA ILE A 475 34.61 -1.73 -10.97
C ILE A 475 33.30 -1.12 -10.50
N SER A 476 33.34 -0.23 -9.51
CA SER A 476 32.14 0.51 -9.09
C SER A 476 32.48 1.95 -8.70
N SER A 477 31.49 2.83 -8.67
CA SER A 477 31.71 4.19 -8.16
C SER A 477 32.00 4.18 -6.65
N SER A 478 32.80 5.14 -6.18
CA SER A 478 33.10 5.35 -4.76
C SER A 478 32.00 6.09 -3.97
N THR A 479 30.78 6.16 -4.50
CA THR A 479 29.69 7.00 -3.97
C THR A 479 28.54 6.19 -3.35
N SER A 480 27.72 6.84 -2.53
CA SER A 480 26.53 6.25 -1.89
C SER A 480 26.78 4.90 -1.19
N SER A 481 25.89 3.91 -1.38
CA SER A 481 25.97 2.59 -0.77
C SER A 481 26.96 1.63 -1.43
N MET A 482 27.53 1.96 -2.59
CA MET A 482 28.33 1.02 -3.38
C MET A 482 29.60 0.52 -2.65
N PRO A 483 30.31 1.38 -1.86
CA PRO A 483 31.36 0.93 -0.95
C PRO A 483 30.91 -0.09 0.10
N GLU A 484 29.66 0.01 0.57
CA GLU A 484 29.13 -0.90 1.59
C GLU A 484 28.88 -2.32 1.05
N VAL A 485 28.60 -2.44 -0.26
CA VAL A 485 28.38 -3.73 -0.92
C VAL A 485 29.70 -4.39 -1.29
N GLY A 486 30.62 -3.60 -1.86
CA GLY A 486 31.88 -4.13 -2.40
C GLY A 486 32.99 -4.35 -1.38
N GLY A 487 33.01 -3.54 -0.32
CA GLY A 487 34.15 -3.45 0.60
C GLY A 487 35.48 -3.24 -0.13
N ASP A 488 36.57 -3.78 0.41
CA ASP A 488 37.89 -3.60 -0.19
C ASP A 488 38.14 -4.44 -1.45
N LEU A 489 37.15 -5.25 -1.90
CA LEU A 489 37.29 -6.21 -3.01
C LEU A 489 36.88 -5.65 -4.38
N VAL A 490 36.42 -4.41 -4.41
CA VAL A 490 35.99 -3.69 -5.62
C VAL A 490 37.01 -2.61 -5.95
N ASP A 491 37.29 -2.43 -7.24
CA ASP A 491 38.12 -1.31 -7.71
C ASP A 491 37.21 -0.07 -7.90
N TYR A 492 37.42 0.98 -7.10
CA TYR A 492 36.54 2.15 -7.09
C TYR A 492 36.98 3.26 -8.05
N VAL A 493 36.01 3.89 -8.72
CA VAL A 493 36.22 5.04 -9.62
C VAL A 493 35.36 6.25 -9.22
N ASP A 494 35.80 7.44 -9.63
CA ASP A 494 34.96 8.63 -9.63
C ASP A 494 34.05 8.59 -10.88
N PRO A 495 32.71 8.61 -10.73
CA PRO A 495 31.76 8.53 -11.85
C PRO A 495 31.83 9.74 -12.81
N HIS A 496 32.50 10.83 -12.44
CA HIS A 496 32.74 11.99 -13.29
C HIS A 496 34.10 11.95 -14.00
N ASN A 497 35.01 11.06 -13.61
CA ASN A 497 36.37 11.00 -14.14
C ASN A 497 36.56 9.81 -15.12
N VAL A 498 36.15 10.03 -16.37
CA VAL A 498 36.32 9.04 -17.46
C VAL A 498 37.79 8.69 -17.69
N THR A 499 38.72 9.64 -17.53
CA THR A 499 40.16 9.40 -17.73
C THR A 499 40.72 8.44 -16.69
N GLY A 500 40.36 8.62 -15.42
CA GLY A 500 40.73 7.72 -14.33
C GLY A 500 40.14 6.32 -14.53
N GLY A 501 38.87 6.23 -14.90
CA GLY A 501 38.22 4.95 -15.23
C GLY A 501 38.87 4.25 -16.42
N LEU A 502 39.24 4.98 -17.47
CA LEU A 502 39.95 4.44 -18.62
C LEU A 502 41.28 3.81 -18.20
N ALA A 503 42.07 4.48 -17.36
CA ALA A 503 43.36 3.96 -16.90
C ALA A 503 43.20 2.63 -16.13
N LEU A 504 42.20 2.54 -15.25
CA LEU A 504 41.88 1.32 -14.52
C LEU A 504 41.39 0.20 -15.46
N VAL A 505 40.52 0.53 -16.41
CA VAL A 505 40.04 -0.43 -17.41
C VAL A 505 41.19 -0.93 -18.29
N GLU A 506 42.11 -0.06 -18.72
CA GLU A 506 43.32 -0.43 -19.45
C GLU A 506 44.23 -1.33 -18.60
N GLU A 507 44.40 -1.06 -17.30
CA GLU A 507 45.15 -1.93 -16.38
C GLU A 507 44.55 -3.35 -16.39
N LEU A 508 43.24 -3.46 -16.15
CA LEU A 508 42.56 -4.76 -16.07
C LEU A 508 42.58 -5.53 -17.39
N ILE A 509 42.46 -4.85 -18.53
CA ILE A 509 42.43 -5.52 -19.84
C ILE A 509 43.84 -5.95 -20.28
N TYR A 510 44.84 -5.08 -20.10
CA TYR A 510 46.14 -5.24 -20.77
C TYR A 510 47.30 -5.61 -19.84
N THR A 511 47.18 -5.44 -18.52
CA THR A 511 48.26 -5.80 -17.58
C THR A 511 48.20 -7.30 -17.24
N PRO A 512 49.24 -8.09 -17.56
CA PRO A 512 49.25 -9.51 -17.26
C PRO A 512 49.08 -9.79 -15.76
N GLY A 513 48.16 -10.69 -15.42
CA GLY A 513 47.90 -11.11 -14.04
C GLY A 513 47.03 -10.16 -13.21
N ALA A 514 46.72 -8.94 -13.68
CA ALA A 514 45.94 -7.97 -12.91
C ALA A 514 44.55 -8.49 -12.56
N LEU A 515 43.80 -9.04 -13.53
CA LEU A 515 42.48 -9.63 -13.30
C LEU A 515 42.53 -10.90 -12.43
N GLU A 516 43.53 -11.75 -12.67
CA GLU A 516 43.68 -13.01 -11.95
C GLU A 516 43.96 -12.76 -10.47
N ALA A 517 44.77 -11.74 -10.15
CA ALA A 517 45.02 -11.33 -8.77
C ALA A 517 43.72 -10.88 -8.07
N ARG A 518 42.84 -10.12 -8.74
CA ARG A 518 41.52 -9.75 -8.18
C ARG A 518 40.65 -11.00 -7.96
N ARG A 519 40.58 -11.91 -8.92
CA ARG A 519 39.80 -13.17 -8.79
C ARG A 519 40.26 -14.00 -7.61
N GLN A 520 41.57 -14.19 -7.44
CA GLN A 520 42.14 -14.94 -6.32
C GLN A 520 41.82 -14.28 -4.98
N ARG A 521 41.89 -12.95 -4.91
CA ARG A 521 41.51 -12.19 -3.72
C ARG A 521 40.04 -12.35 -3.37
N ILE A 522 39.14 -12.24 -4.36
CA ILE A 522 37.69 -12.46 -4.17
C ILE A 522 37.44 -13.89 -3.68
N ALA A 523 38.02 -14.91 -4.34
CA ALA A 523 37.84 -16.30 -3.95
C ALA A 523 38.32 -16.59 -2.51
N ARG A 524 39.39 -15.94 -2.06
CA ARG A 524 39.93 -16.11 -0.71
C ARG A 524 39.12 -15.36 0.35
N ASP A 525 38.79 -14.10 0.09
CA ASP A 525 38.37 -13.15 1.12
C ASP A 525 36.86 -12.87 1.10
N PHE A 526 36.17 -13.00 -0.03
CA PHE A 526 34.75 -12.67 -0.14
C PHE A 526 33.88 -13.67 0.62
N ARG A 527 32.93 -13.17 1.41
CA ARG A 527 31.92 -13.96 2.11
C ARG A 527 30.56 -13.36 1.80
N ALA A 528 29.81 -14.04 0.93
CA ALA A 528 28.50 -13.56 0.51
C ALA A 528 27.50 -13.59 1.67
N VAL A 529 26.79 -12.48 1.88
CA VAL A 529 25.54 -12.47 2.64
C VAL A 529 24.45 -13.11 1.78
N THR A 530 23.75 -14.09 2.35
CA THR A 530 22.69 -14.87 1.68
C THR A 530 21.30 -14.36 2.06
N TRP A 531 20.29 -14.65 1.23
CA TRP A 531 18.90 -14.26 1.54
C TRP A 531 18.37 -14.83 2.87
N PRO A 532 18.64 -16.10 3.23
CA PRO A 532 18.29 -16.62 4.55
C PRO A 532 18.87 -15.78 5.70
N GLN A 533 20.12 -15.32 5.60
CA GLN A 533 20.74 -14.47 6.63
C GLN A 533 20.04 -13.11 6.74
N VAL A 534 19.66 -12.50 5.61
CA VAL A 534 18.87 -11.25 5.60
C VAL A 534 17.49 -11.48 6.22
N GLY A 535 16.86 -12.64 5.94
CA GLY A 535 15.60 -13.04 6.55
C GLY A 535 15.72 -13.23 8.07
N ASP A 536 16.77 -13.89 8.54
CA ASP A 536 17.08 -14.06 9.96
C ASP A 536 17.30 -12.71 10.66
N GLU A 537 18.08 -11.82 10.05
CA GLU A 537 18.30 -10.46 10.56
C GLU A 537 16.99 -9.68 10.65
N MET A 538 16.17 -9.70 9.59
CA MET A 538 14.87 -9.03 9.59
C MET A 538 13.94 -9.59 10.69
N ARG A 539 13.87 -10.92 10.86
CA ARG A 539 13.09 -11.52 11.95
C ARG A 539 13.62 -11.13 13.32
N ALA A 540 14.94 -11.06 13.50
CA ALA A 540 15.54 -10.62 14.75
C ALA A 540 15.12 -9.18 15.09
N ARG A 541 15.18 -8.27 14.10
CA ARG A 541 14.71 -6.88 14.26
C ARG A 541 13.23 -6.79 14.61
N PHE A 542 12.37 -7.56 13.94
CA PHE A 542 10.96 -7.61 14.32
C PHE A 542 10.75 -8.23 15.70
N GLY A 543 11.58 -9.18 16.12
CA GLY A 543 11.59 -9.69 17.49
C GLY A 543 11.83 -8.59 18.52
N GLU A 544 12.79 -7.70 18.27
CA GLU A 544 13.08 -6.53 19.11
C GLU A 544 11.90 -5.53 19.12
N VAL A 545 11.31 -5.26 17.94
CA VAL A 545 10.13 -4.39 17.79
C VAL A 545 8.93 -4.94 18.58
N LEU A 546 8.62 -6.24 18.44
CA LEU A 546 7.49 -6.87 19.14
C LEU A 546 7.72 -6.92 20.66
N ARG A 547 8.94 -7.22 21.11
CA ARG A 547 9.28 -7.23 22.54
C ARG A 547 9.36 -5.83 23.16
N ARG A 548 9.36 -4.77 22.35
CA ARG A 548 9.55 -3.38 22.79
C ARG A 548 10.88 -3.20 23.54
N GLU A 549 11.97 -3.80 23.02
CA GLU A 549 13.30 -3.69 23.64
C GLU A 549 14.00 -2.40 23.17
N ALA A 550 14.17 -1.39 24.04
CA ALA A 550 14.79 -0.08 23.77
C ALA A 550 15.83 0.00 22.62
N PRO A 551 15.80 1.06 21.77
CA PRO A 551 15.09 2.33 21.98
C PRO A 551 13.74 2.39 21.24
N TYR A 552 13.02 1.27 21.11
CA TYR A 552 11.62 1.28 20.65
C TYR A 552 10.65 1.87 21.70
N ASP A 553 11.17 2.31 22.85
CA ASP A 553 10.44 2.86 24.01
C ASP A 553 10.27 4.40 23.98
N GLU A 554 10.56 5.08 22.86
CA GLU A 554 10.00 6.43 22.70
C GLU A 554 8.47 6.31 22.78
N PRO A 555 7.76 7.22 23.49
CA PRO A 555 6.33 7.09 23.69
C PRO A 555 5.68 6.85 22.33
N ASP A 556 4.86 5.79 22.25
CA ASP A 556 4.06 5.46 21.07
C ASP A 556 3.53 6.78 20.54
N ARG A 557 3.94 7.15 19.31
CA ARG A 557 3.52 8.40 18.67
C ARG A 557 2.02 8.29 18.51
N GLY A 558 1.30 8.74 19.54
CA GLY A 558 -0.10 8.46 19.74
C GLY A 558 -0.96 9.24 18.75
N ALA A 559 -2.26 9.25 19.01
CA ALA A 559 -3.25 9.97 18.19
C ALA A 559 -3.00 11.50 18.05
N ASP A 560 -2.02 12.08 18.73
CA ASP A 560 -1.59 13.49 18.52
C ASP A 560 -0.69 13.68 17.29
N ASP A 561 -0.03 12.62 16.82
CA ASP A 561 0.80 12.62 15.61
C ASP A 561 0.04 12.26 14.34
N THR A 562 -1.26 12.06 14.47
CA THR A 562 -2.15 11.63 13.41
C THR A 562 -3.10 12.70 12.92
N VAL A 563 -3.06 13.85 13.56
CA VAL A 563 -3.85 15.03 13.21
C VAL A 563 -2.99 15.98 12.40
N ALA A 564 -3.53 16.41 11.26
CA ALA A 564 -2.91 17.39 10.38
C ALA A 564 -2.71 18.74 11.07
N ARG A 565 -1.62 19.43 10.73
CA ARG A 565 -1.23 20.73 11.27
C ARG A 565 -1.16 21.77 10.16
N LEU A 566 -2.04 22.76 10.20
CA LEU A 566 -2.13 23.80 9.17
C LEU A 566 -2.01 25.21 9.73
N ALA A 567 -1.43 26.12 8.95
CA ALA A 567 -1.30 27.53 9.32
C ALA A 567 -2.55 28.35 8.98
N PRO A 568 -2.85 29.43 9.73
CA PRO A 568 -3.87 30.41 9.37
C PRO A 568 -3.61 30.99 7.98
N GLY A 569 -4.67 31.12 7.19
CA GLY A 569 -4.59 31.60 5.80
C GLY A 569 -4.11 30.55 4.80
N SER A 570 -3.80 29.32 5.23
CA SER A 570 -3.40 28.25 4.30
C SER A 570 -4.53 27.94 3.33
N ARG A 571 -4.20 27.77 2.05
CA ARG A 571 -5.09 27.20 1.03
C ARG A 571 -4.33 26.13 0.26
N ILE A 572 -4.87 24.93 0.25
CA ILE A 572 -4.25 23.74 -0.32
C ILE A 572 -5.13 23.26 -1.47
N LEU A 573 -4.61 23.37 -2.68
CA LEU A 573 -5.22 22.85 -3.90
C LEU A 573 -4.77 21.40 -4.13
N PHE A 574 -5.71 20.48 -4.27
CA PHE A 574 -5.43 19.06 -4.49
C PHE A 574 -5.45 18.69 -5.97
N GLU A 575 -6.36 19.27 -6.75
CA GLU A 575 -6.51 18.98 -8.17
C GLU A 575 -5.18 19.25 -8.93
N GLU A 576 -4.81 18.33 -9.83
CA GLU A 576 -3.58 18.38 -10.63
C GLU A 576 -2.25 18.37 -9.84
N SER A 577 -2.28 18.13 -8.52
CA SER A 577 -1.07 18.19 -7.69
C SER A 577 0.03 17.20 -8.08
N ALA A 578 -0.31 16.12 -8.79
CA ALA A 578 0.64 15.13 -9.29
C ALA A 578 1.61 15.69 -10.35
N LEU A 579 1.30 16.85 -10.93
CA LEU A 579 2.15 17.55 -11.91
C LEU A 579 3.23 18.42 -11.25
N GLU A 580 3.23 18.52 -9.92
CA GLU A 580 4.12 19.41 -9.18
C GLU A 580 5.22 18.63 -8.44
N PRO A 581 6.45 18.52 -8.98
CA PRO A 581 7.53 17.76 -8.33
C PRO A 581 8.19 18.51 -7.16
N ARG A 582 7.64 19.64 -6.72
CA ARG A 582 8.23 20.46 -5.64
C ARG A 582 8.04 19.75 -4.29
N ILE A 583 9.15 19.40 -3.66
CA ILE A 583 9.19 18.60 -2.43
C ILE A 583 8.41 19.27 -1.29
N GLU A 584 8.56 20.59 -1.12
CA GLU A 584 7.85 21.38 -0.10
C GLU A 584 6.34 21.32 -0.32
N ARG A 585 5.89 21.39 -1.58
CA ARG A 585 4.48 21.22 -1.92
C ARG A 585 3.99 19.82 -1.57
N MET A 586 4.76 18.79 -1.91
CA MET A 586 4.37 17.40 -1.61
C MET A 586 4.29 17.14 -0.11
N ARG A 587 5.11 17.83 0.69
CA ARG A 587 5.02 17.82 2.15
C ARG A 587 3.73 18.47 2.65
N GLU A 588 3.34 19.63 2.11
CA GLU A 588 2.07 20.29 2.47
C GLU A 588 0.85 19.43 2.12
N LEU A 589 0.87 18.79 0.95
CA LEU A 589 -0.21 17.88 0.54
C LEU A 589 -0.29 16.64 1.42
N ALA A 590 0.86 16.06 1.76
CA ALA A 590 0.93 14.93 2.67
C ALA A 590 0.40 15.27 4.06
N GLU A 591 0.71 16.48 4.57
CA GLU A 591 0.14 16.95 5.84
C GLU A 591 -1.39 17.14 5.74
N ALA A 592 -1.87 17.67 4.62
CA ALA A 592 -3.30 17.88 4.38
C ALA A 592 -4.09 16.57 4.21
N ASP A 593 -3.45 15.48 3.80
CA ASP A 593 -4.09 14.17 3.68
C ASP A 593 -4.65 13.66 5.01
N PHE A 594 -3.93 13.92 6.10
CA PHE A 594 -4.31 13.57 7.48
C PHE A 594 -5.51 14.35 8.03
N ILE A 595 -6.04 15.31 7.27
CA ILE A 595 -7.27 16.02 7.64
C ILE A 595 -8.48 15.13 7.46
N PHE A 596 -8.41 14.26 6.45
CA PHE A 596 -9.51 13.43 6.03
C PHE A 596 -9.43 12.09 6.76
N ASP A 597 -10.55 11.58 7.24
CA ASP A 597 -10.63 10.20 7.73
C ASP A 597 -10.53 9.17 6.59
N ASP A 598 -10.64 7.90 6.93
CA ASP A 598 -10.47 6.78 6.01
C ASP A 598 -11.64 6.56 5.03
N LYS A 599 -12.71 7.36 5.17
CA LYS A 599 -13.89 7.37 4.30
C LYS A 599 -13.71 8.29 3.09
N TRP A 600 -12.48 8.67 2.80
CA TRP A 600 -12.10 9.52 1.67
C TRP A 600 -11.13 8.78 0.73
N LEU A 601 -11.33 8.96 -0.57
CA LEU A 601 -10.60 8.28 -1.64
C LEU A 601 -10.05 9.29 -2.66
N TRP A 602 -8.82 9.11 -3.09
CA TRP A 602 -8.26 9.84 -4.22
C TRP A 602 -8.68 9.22 -5.56
N ASP A 603 -9.13 10.06 -6.50
CA ASP A 603 -9.23 9.68 -7.90
C ASP A 603 -7.95 10.03 -8.71
N GLU A 604 -7.97 9.69 -10.00
CA GLU A 604 -6.85 9.95 -10.91
C GLU A 604 -6.60 11.45 -11.15
N HIS A 605 -7.59 12.30 -10.90
CA HIS A 605 -7.52 13.75 -11.03
C HIS A 605 -7.13 14.44 -9.71
N GLN A 606 -6.79 13.67 -8.67
CA GLN A 606 -6.49 14.18 -7.33
C GLN A 606 -7.66 14.98 -6.76
N VAL A 607 -8.89 14.48 -6.94
CA VAL A 607 -10.07 14.89 -6.19
C VAL A 607 -10.32 13.88 -5.08
N LYS A 608 -10.54 14.36 -3.85
CA LYS A 608 -10.78 13.50 -2.70
C LYS A 608 -12.27 13.25 -2.52
N TRP A 609 -12.75 12.08 -2.91
CA TRP A 609 -14.16 11.69 -2.87
C TRP A 609 -14.54 11.00 -1.57
N LEU A 610 -15.63 11.45 -0.96
CA LEU A 610 -16.26 10.80 0.17
C LEU A 610 -16.91 9.47 -0.28
N SER A 611 -16.49 8.37 0.32
CA SER A 611 -16.89 6.99 0.02
C SER A 611 -18.00 6.44 0.93
N GLY A 612 -18.89 7.30 1.44
CA GLY A 612 -19.95 6.96 2.38
C GLY A 612 -20.92 8.11 2.64
N SER A 613 -21.83 7.96 3.59
CA SER A 613 -22.83 9.00 3.94
C SER A 613 -22.38 9.93 5.08
N ARG A 614 -21.27 9.63 5.75
CA ARG A 614 -20.70 10.46 6.80
C ARG A 614 -19.19 10.39 6.77
N ALA A 615 -18.51 11.50 7.03
CA ALA A 615 -17.08 11.53 7.30
C ALA A 615 -16.70 12.71 8.20
N ARG A 616 -15.50 12.63 8.75
CA ARG A 616 -14.92 13.66 9.60
C ARG A 616 -13.69 14.28 8.96
N LEU A 617 -13.61 15.59 9.06
CA LEU A 617 -12.39 16.36 8.87
C LEU A 617 -11.82 16.77 10.23
N GLY A 618 -10.54 16.52 10.47
CA GLY A 618 -9.87 16.78 11.74
C GLY A 618 -8.52 17.48 11.54
N LEU A 619 -8.33 18.65 12.15
CA LEU A 619 -7.06 19.38 12.03
C LEU A 619 -6.74 20.18 13.28
N ARG A 620 -5.45 20.46 13.47
CA ARG A 620 -4.93 21.39 14.47
C ARG A 620 -4.38 22.62 13.74
N MET A 621 -4.78 23.80 14.17
CA MET A 621 -4.23 25.03 13.62
C MET A 621 -2.94 25.42 14.36
N LEU A 622 -1.90 25.78 13.62
CA LEU A 622 -0.65 26.32 14.16
C LEU A 622 -0.82 27.80 14.52
N ASP A 623 -0.22 28.26 15.61
CA ASP A 623 -0.13 29.70 15.91
C ASP A 623 1.10 30.30 15.18
N THR A 624 0.87 31.36 14.43
CA THR A 624 1.89 32.02 13.57
C THR A 624 2.54 33.23 14.23
N ALA A 625 2.31 33.51 15.52
CA ALA A 625 2.82 34.69 16.20
C ALA A 625 4.37 34.74 16.39
N SER A 626 5.09 33.65 16.18
CA SER A 626 6.57 33.65 16.25
C SER A 626 7.14 32.63 15.26
N GLY A 627 8.11 33.00 14.44
CA GLY A 627 8.83 32.10 13.52
C GLY A 627 9.68 31.00 14.19
N GLN A 628 9.34 30.60 15.41
CA GLN A 628 9.77 29.38 16.09
C GLN A 628 8.49 28.65 16.49
N ALA A 629 8.45 27.31 16.39
CA ALA A 629 7.34 26.48 16.83
C ALA A 629 7.02 26.73 18.32
N THR A 630 6.20 27.75 18.60
CA THR A 630 5.63 27.98 19.91
C THR A 630 4.36 27.16 19.99
N SER A 631 4.23 26.44 21.10
CA SER A 631 3.09 25.60 21.47
C SER A 631 1.81 26.38 21.77
N ALA A 632 1.68 27.62 21.29
CA ALA A 632 0.49 28.41 21.50
C ALA A 632 -0.64 27.79 20.66
N GLN A 633 -1.60 27.17 21.35
CA GLN A 633 -2.76 26.58 20.71
C GLN A 633 -3.85 27.63 20.60
N VAL A 634 -4.64 27.56 19.53
CA VAL A 634 -5.88 28.33 19.44
C VAL A 634 -6.72 28.00 20.66
N ALA A 635 -7.22 29.03 21.34
CA ALA A 635 -7.99 28.83 22.56
C ALA A 635 -9.20 27.93 22.28
N PRO A 636 -9.43 26.89 23.10
CA PRO A 636 -10.65 26.08 23.03
C PRO A 636 -11.90 26.95 22.98
N GLY A 637 -12.88 26.54 22.18
CA GLY A 637 -14.10 27.30 21.94
C GLY A 637 -13.98 28.41 20.89
N SER A 638 -12.80 28.73 20.38
CA SER A 638 -12.66 29.62 19.21
C SER A 638 -13.33 29.00 17.98
N VAL A 639 -13.79 29.84 17.06
CA VAL A 639 -14.38 29.39 15.79
C VAL A 639 -13.37 29.61 14.66
N ILE A 640 -13.06 28.54 13.92
CA ILE A 640 -12.19 28.57 12.75
C ILE A 640 -13.05 28.48 11.49
N PRO A 641 -13.02 29.49 10.59
CA PRO A 641 -13.67 29.37 9.29
C PRO A 641 -12.88 28.41 8.39
N VAL A 642 -13.45 27.22 8.18
CA VAL A 642 -12.93 26.18 7.27
C VAL A 642 -13.59 26.37 5.91
N GLN A 643 -12.78 26.55 4.88
CA GLN A 643 -13.20 26.70 3.50
C GLN A 643 -12.99 25.37 2.74
N LEU A 644 -14.01 24.90 2.05
CA LEU A 644 -13.97 23.70 1.20
C LEU A 644 -14.40 24.07 -0.23
N ASP A 645 -13.53 23.77 -1.19
CA ASP A 645 -13.91 23.77 -2.60
C ASP A 645 -14.39 22.34 -2.92
N LEU A 646 -15.71 22.20 -3.16
CA LEU A 646 -16.39 20.93 -3.35
C LEU A 646 -16.78 20.71 -4.81
N ARG A 647 -16.69 19.47 -5.28
CA ARG A 647 -17.27 19.00 -6.54
C ARG A 647 -18.37 17.99 -6.24
N LEU A 648 -19.61 18.30 -6.62
CA LEU A 648 -20.76 17.44 -6.38
C LEU A 648 -21.19 16.71 -7.66
N LYS A 649 -21.46 15.41 -7.54
CA LYS A 649 -22.17 14.63 -8.57
C LYS A 649 -23.68 14.74 -8.31
N ALA A 650 -24.52 14.78 -9.36
CA ALA A 650 -25.99 14.74 -9.19
C ALA A 650 -26.53 13.35 -9.54
N PRO A 651 -27.36 12.73 -8.68
CA PRO A 651 -28.24 11.67 -9.15
C PRO A 651 -29.33 12.26 -10.06
N ALA A 652 -29.75 11.48 -11.07
CA ALA A 652 -30.77 11.88 -12.04
C ALA A 652 -32.17 12.14 -11.43
N ALA A 653 -32.37 11.81 -10.15
CA ALA A 653 -33.53 12.16 -9.34
C ALA A 653 -33.17 12.23 -7.84
N ALA A 654 -33.55 13.32 -7.16
CA ALA A 654 -33.69 13.55 -5.70
C ALA A 654 -32.56 14.26 -4.88
N GLY A 655 -32.92 15.40 -4.26
CA GLY A 655 -33.13 15.56 -2.80
C GLY A 655 -31.99 15.49 -1.79
N ASN A 656 -30.76 15.10 -2.17
CA ASN A 656 -29.68 14.96 -1.19
C ASN A 656 -29.37 16.28 -0.48
N THR A 657 -29.14 16.21 0.83
CA THR A 657 -28.74 17.36 1.65
C THR A 657 -27.42 17.05 2.35
N LEU A 658 -26.43 17.91 2.17
CA LEU A 658 -25.20 17.90 2.96
C LEU A 658 -25.43 18.69 4.23
N VAL A 659 -25.15 18.09 5.37
CA VAL A 659 -25.22 18.69 6.69
C VAL A 659 -23.80 18.77 7.26
N PHE A 660 -23.40 19.95 7.70
CA PHE A 660 -22.10 20.21 8.30
C PHE A 660 -22.28 20.38 9.81
N ARG A 661 -21.53 19.63 10.61
CA ARG A 661 -21.61 19.69 12.06
C ARG A 661 -20.25 19.96 12.71
N SER A 662 -20.25 20.72 13.80
CA SER A 662 -19.07 20.91 14.65
C SER A 662 -19.50 20.90 16.12
N GLY A 663 -18.79 20.14 16.96
CA GLY A 663 -19.18 19.93 18.37
C GLY A 663 -20.59 19.34 18.56
N GLY A 664 -21.11 18.62 17.55
CA GLY A 664 -22.47 18.08 17.52
C GLY A 664 -23.56 19.05 17.04
N ALA A 665 -23.28 20.36 16.99
CA ALA A 665 -24.20 21.36 16.46
C ALA A 665 -24.16 21.43 14.92
N GLU A 666 -25.31 21.65 14.28
CA GLU A 666 -25.38 21.95 12.84
C GLU A 666 -24.85 23.36 12.60
N VAL A 667 -23.78 23.47 11.81
CA VAL A 667 -23.13 24.74 11.46
C VAL A 667 -23.40 25.17 10.02
N GLY A 668 -23.99 24.30 9.21
CA GLY A 668 -24.36 24.60 7.83
C GLY A 668 -25.12 23.46 7.15
N ARG A 669 -25.83 23.80 6.08
CA ARG A 669 -26.61 22.87 5.27
C ARG A 669 -26.54 23.29 3.79
N LEU A 670 -26.44 22.32 2.89
CA LEU A 670 -26.40 22.55 1.45
C LEU A 670 -27.23 21.49 0.71
N GLU A 671 -28.16 21.93 -0.14
CA GLU A 671 -28.85 21.03 -1.08
C GLU A 671 -27.87 20.59 -2.18
N ALA A 672 -27.65 19.29 -2.34
CA ALA A 672 -26.67 18.76 -3.27
C ALA A 672 -27.16 18.94 -4.72
N ARG A 673 -26.43 19.75 -5.50
CA ARG A 673 -26.65 19.90 -6.95
C ARG A 673 -25.33 19.77 -7.68
N ALA A 674 -25.33 19.12 -8.84
CA ALA A 674 -24.10 18.91 -9.62
C ALA A 674 -23.38 20.22 -9.92
N GLY A 675 -22.06 20.20 -9.79
CA GLY A 675 -21.18 21.34 -10.06
C GLY A 675 -20.15 21.56 -8.98
N ASP A 676 -19.38 22.64 -9.12
CA ASP A 676 -18.37 23.07 -8.17
C ASP A 676 -18.96 24.11 -7.21
N TRP A 677 -18.64 24.00 -5.93
CA TRP A 677 -19.17 24.79 -4.84
C TRP A 677 -18.05 25.28 -3.93
N LEU A 678 -18.19 26.52 -3.45
CA LEU A 678 -17.37 27.04 -2.36
C LEU A 678 -18.21 27.05 -1.09
N VAL A 679 -17.77 26.31 -0.07
CA VAL A 679 -18.43 26.25 1.23
C VAL A 679 -17.49 26.79 2.30
N VAL A 680 -18.01 27.62 3.20
CA VAL A 680 -17.28 28.09 4.38
C VAL A 680 -18.10 27.77 5.62
N CYS A 681 -17.53 26.96 6.51
CA CYS A 681 -18.16 26.53 7.76
C CYS A 681 -17.32 26.97 8.95
N GLY A 682 -17.97 27.58 9.95
CA GLY A 682 -17.32 27.83 11.24
C GLY A 682 -17.24 26.54 12.04
N ALA A 683 -16.02 26.04 12.27
CA ALA A 683 -15.78 24.85 13.08
C ALA A 683 -15.15 25.22 14.42
N VAL A 684 -15.66 24.66 15.51
CA VAL A 684 -15.24 24.99 16.87
C VAL A 684 -13.97 24.21 17.22
N VAL A 685 -13.01 24.90 17.85
CA VAL A 685 -11.82 24.28 18.43
C VAL A 685 -12.23 23.49 19.67
N GLY A 686 -12.01 22.18 19.66
CA GLY A 686 -12.27 21.31 20.80
C GLY A 686 -11.34 21.61 21.99
N GLU A 687 -11.66 21.02 23.16
CA GLU A 687 -10.82 21.15 24.36
C GLU A 687 -9.40 20.58 24.16
N ASP A 688 -9.25 19.62 23.26
CA ASP A 688 -7.97 19.03 22.83
C ASP A 688 -7.22 19.84 21.75
N GLY A 689 -7.73 21.04 21.43
CA GLY A 689 -7.17 21.92 20.42
C GLY A 689 -7.39 21.44 18.98
N ILE A 690 -8.21 20.41 18.76
CA ILE A 690 -8.52 19.86 17.45
C ILE A 690 -9.84 20.44 16.95
N VAL A 691 -9.82 20.98 15.73
CA VAL A 691 -11.02 21.35 14.99
C VAL A 691 -11.58 20.12 14.31
N ARG A 692 -12.87 19.86 14.56
CA ARG A 692 -13.60 18.76 13.91
C ARG A 692 -14.80 19.31 13.15
N LEU A 693 -14.88 18.94 11.88
CA LEU A 693 -16.00 19.22 11.00
C LEU A 693 -16.52 17.89 10.45
N ASP A 694 -17.71 17.49 10.88
CA ASP A 694 -18.40 16.30 10.36
C ASP A 694 -19.24 16.71 9.14
N LEU A 695 -19.10 15.98 8.05
CA LEU A 695 -20.01 16.03 6.90
C LEU A 695 -20.93 14.82 6.96
N GLU A 696 -22.24 15.07 6.89
CA GLU A 696 -23.29 14.05 6.82
C GLU A 696 -24.13 14.28 5.55
N ILE A 697 -24.48 13.21 4.87
CA ILE A 697 -25.31 13.23 3.66
C ILE A 697 -26.64 12.58 4.01
N GLU A 698 -27.71 13.37 3.92
CA GLU A 698 -29.09 12.90 4.00
C GLU A 698 -29.61 12.59 2.59
N GLY A 699 -30.05 11.36 2.35
CA GLY A 699 -30.58 10.92 1.05
C GLY A 699 -29.70 9.88 0.36
N LEU A 700 -30.09 9.51 -0.87
CA LEU A 700 -29.49 8.40 -1.61
C LEU A 700 -28.07 8.71 -2.11
N MET A 701 -27.10 7.85 -1.82
CA MET A 701 -25.74 7.99 -2.34
C MET A 701 -25.61 7.43 -3.77
N PRO A 702 -25.24 8.25 -4.78
CA PRO A 702 -24.91 7.72 -6.10
C PRO A 702 -23.66 6.85 -6.02
N ARG A 703 -23.54 5.87 -6.91
CA ARG A 703 -22.37 4.99 -7.00
C ARG A 703 -21.61 5.22 -8.30
N ASP A 704 -20.29 5.05 -8.27
CA ASP A 704 -19.44 5.11 -9.47
C ASP A 704 -19.49 3.81 -10.28
N ASP A 705 -18.73 3.77 -11.39
CA ASP A 705 -18.64 2.59 -12.26
C ASP A 705 -18.06 1.34 -11.57
N ARG A 706 -17.45 1.50 -10.39
CA ARG A 706 -16.95 0.43 -9.53
C ARG A 706 -17.91 0.12 -8.37
N LEU A 707 -19.15 0.60 -8.45
CA LEU A 707 -20.19 0.50 -7.43
C LEU A 707 -19.85 1.19 -6.10
N ARG A 708 -18.86 2.08 -6.04
CA ARG A 708 -18.50 2.77 -4.80
C ARG A 708 -19.41 3.97 -4.57
N PRO A 709 -19.97 4.17 -3.37
CA PRO A 709 -20.86 5.31 -3.09
C PRO A 709 -20.05 6.60 -3.08
N ILE A 710 -20.33 7.53 -3.99
CA ILE A 710 -19.62 8.82 -4.10
C ILE A 710 -20.59 9.95 -4.46
N LEU A 711 -20.58 11.02 -3.67
CA LEU A 711 -21.38 12.22 -3.95
C LEU A 711 -20.53 13.49 -3.94
N VAL A 712 -19.66 13.60 -2.93
CA VAL A 712 -18.92 14.82 -2.59
C VAL A 712 -17.43 14.61 -2.82
N GLY A 713 -16.83 15.41 -3.68
CA GLY A 713 -15.39 15.49 -3.88
C GLY A 713 -14.85 16.80 -3.30
N VAL A 714 -13.65 16.78 -2.72
CA VAL A 714 -12.93 17.98 -2.26
C VAL A 714 -11.76 18.24 -3.21
N THR A 715 -11.73 19.43 -3.81
CA THR A 715 -10.69 19.86 -4.75
C THR A 715 -9.70 20.83 -4.11
N ALA A 716 -10.11 21.57 -3.08
CA ALA A 716 -9.23 22.38 -2.25
C ALA A 716 -9.77 22.56 -0.83
N LEU A 717 -8.85 22.84 0.09
CA LEU A 717 -9.14 23.16 1.49
C LEU A 717 -8.45 24.47 1.87
N GLY A 718 -9.17 25.38 2.52
CA GLY A 718 -8.63 26.62 3.08
C GLY A 718 -8.95 26.79 4.56
N ILE A 719 -8.08 27.46 5.28
CA ILE A 719 -8.27 27.79 6.71
C ILE A 719 -8.08 29.28 6.91
N SER A 720 -9.09 29.95 7.43
CA SER A 720 -8.98 31.37 7.81
C SER A 720 -8.52 31.53 9.27
N ALA A 721 -8.14 32.75 9.64
CA ALA A 721 -7.79 33.06 11.03
C ALA A 721 -8.97 32.80 11.99
N PRO A 722 -8.72 32.34 13.22
CA PRO A 722 -9.77 32.15 14.23
C PRO A 722 -10.45 33.46 14.58
N VAL A 723 -11.74 33.38 14.89
CA VAL A 723 -12.51 34.49 15.44
C VAL A 723 -13.04 34.13 16.82
N ALA A 724 -13.16 35.14 17.68
CA ALA A 724 -13.77 34.97 19.00
C ALA A 724 -15.21 34.46 18.84
N ALA A 725 -15.61 33.53 19.71
CA ALA A 725 -16.97 32.99 19.71
C ALA A 725 -17.98 34.11 19.94
N GLN A 726 -18.60 34.58 18.87
CA GLN A 726 -19.86 35.32 18.91
C GLN A 726 -20.98 34.36 18.52
N PRO A 727 -22.25 34.62 18.89
CA PRO A 727 -23.39 33.89 18.34
C PRO A 727 -23.48 34.21 16.84
N PHE A 728 -22.73 33.46 16.03
CA PHE A 728 -22.86 33.51 14.59
C PHE A 728 -24.22 32.95 14.23
N LEU A 729 -25.11 33.82 13.72
CA LEU A 729 -26.27 33.40 12.97
C LEU A 729 -25.80 32.44 11.88
N ALA A 730 -26.53 31.33 11.72
CA ALA A 730 -26.43 30.44 10.59
C ALA A 730 -26.23 31.26 9.31
N MET A 731 -25.08 31.08 8.65
CA MET A 731 -24.75 31.80 7.43
C MET A 731 -25.52 31.17 6.27
N GLU A 732 -26.85 31.29 6.27
CA GLU A 732 -27.62 31.23 5.04
C GLU A 732 -27.29 32.49 4.24
N GLN A 733 -26.41 32.37 3.24
CA GLN A 733 -26.67 32.83 1.87
C GLN A 733 -25.40 32.83 0.99
N ARG A 734 -25.48 32.00 -0.06
CA ARG A 734 -24.94 32.18 -1.42
C ARG A 734 -23.49 32.68 -1.57
N ILE A 735 -22.57 31.80 -1.97
CA ILE A 735 -21.47 32.20 -2.86
C ILE A 735 -21.57 31.42 -4.18
N ARG A 736 -22.22 32.05 -5.16
CA ARG A 736 -21.94 31.80 -6.59
C ARG A 736 -20.56 32.41 -6.88
N LEU A 737 -19.55 31.61 -7.20
CA LEU A 737 -18.37 32.13 -7.89
C LEU A 737 -18.58 31.99 -9.40
N VAL A 738 -18.74 33.15 -10.04
CA VAL A 738 -18.77 33.36 -11.49
C VAL A 738 -17.49 32.76 -12.10
N ARG A 739 -17.62 31.86 -13.10
CA ARG A 739 -16.47 31.40 -13.90
C ARG A 739 -15.77 32.61 -14.53
N PRO A 740 -14.42 32.68 -14.57
CA PRO A 740 -13.76 33.56 -15.52
C PRO A 740 -14.04 32.99 -16.92
N LYS A 741 -14.67 33.80 -17.78
CA LYS A 741 -14.56 33.58 -19.23
C LYS A 741 -13.08 33.78 -19.58
N PRO A 742 -12.41 32.84 -20.27
CA PRO A 742 -11.13 33.16 -20.87
C PRO A 742 -11.34 34.26 -21.91
N ASP A 743 -10.54 35.32 -21.81
CA ASP A 743 -10.49 36.40 -22.79
C ASP A 743 -10.21 35.86 -24.20
N ARG A 744 -10.79 36.55 -25.18
CA ARG A 744 -10.32 36.53 -26.57
C ARG A 744 -9.20 37.53 -26.74
#